data_AF-A0A2K8UET9-F1
#
_entry.id   AF-A0A2K8UET9-F1
#
_cell.length_a   1.000
_cell.length_b   1.000
_cell.length_c   1.000
_cell.angle_alpha   90.00
_cell.angle_beta   90.00
_cell.angle_gamma   90.00
#
_symmetry.space_group_name_H-M   'P 1'
#
loop_
_entity.id
_entity.type
_entity.pdbx_description
1 polymer ?
#
loop_
_entity_poly.entity_id
_entity_poly.type
_entity_poly.pdbx_seq_one_letter_code
_entity_poly.pdbx_strand_id
1 'polypeptide(L)'
;MTLLQEILNWSQSLPVWQSDAVARLLAKQTLTVEDHDDLFALLKVAHGIPDPKGRKPKPLTADQIPAPVKLTTHVELLAMKNMRNVNAIAENQRLPFSPAGMTVIYGDNGSGKSGYSRVLKRACRARDQTEAIYPNANLAMGKAGVAEAAFELAVDGVAQDTQWADGNAAPAALSSFAIFDSRCARAYLDSEDDFSYVPYGLDVFEGLAKVCAQLKAAIENEHAQSAAALSAFVPLHGDTLVGKLISGLSAKTTQAQIDALATLSADELAQHAVLSNSLKENNPKEKAVQLRLRARRVAAIATNAINKDALVDHTVVARLRSLADSYRTAQVAAALAAKQFKEGENLLPGTGGEAWRELFDAARKFAIQSHPDKAFPDLGTDSPCPLCQQPLAEGAVRLLRFEAFIQAEAEKTAQACRTALYAEYKPFVANILTLNLDDVTRGEIEVLDPQLANDTKAFELALTARQGAIKAAVLAHQWDGTNQALVNPAARLQALAEKLNAEAGTLEIASDEKARAALQKQFVELDARVRLSQVKDAVVTAVTRLGHQARLKQCLSAVKTKAISLKASELAEKVVSKELAEALNREFKALGVGTLRVSLQSRSDRGKPLHKLKLELPQCRSPGDILSEGEQRAVAIGSFLAEVGLIGGKGGIVFDDPVSSLDHRRRERVAKRLAVEAAQRQIIVFTHDIYFLCLLAEEAKLAGVPIATQSLTRRAEGFGIADPDLPFEGKTASKRIRALKAQHQSIAKLHKDGEEEEYRKQTVDAYFRLRMTWERAVEEVLLREVILRFRKGIETQRLAGVVVEDDDYAKVHAGMTKCSNYAHDKALQGGIAVPEPDELLADIMALDTWRDGIENRSRITAQKRKA
;
A
#
# COMPACT_ATOMS: atom_id res chain seq x y z
N MET A 1 26.88 -12.61 -27.70
CA MET A 1 26.89 -12.60 -26.22
C MET A 1 26.12 -13.82 -25.75
N THR A 2 26.34 -14.29 -24.51
CA THR A 2 25.53 -15.40 -23.98
C THR A 2 24.11 -14.92 -23.68
N LEU A 3 23.12 -15.82 -23.75
CA LEU A 3 21.71 -15.51 -23.47
C LEU A 3 21.51 -14.85 -22.09
N LEU A 4 22.19 -15.36 -21.05
CA LEU A 4 22.14 -14.81 -19.70
C LEU A 4 22.68 -13.37 -19.63
N GLN A 5 23.69 -13.03 -20.44
CA GLN A 5 24.20 -11.66 -20.51
C GLN A 5 23.21 -10.70 -21.17
N GLU A 6 22.49 -11.17 -22.19
CA GLU A 6 21.40 -10.37 -22.80
C GLU A 6 20.25 -10.16 -21.81
N ILE A 7 19.95 -11.16 -20.96
CA ILE A 7 18.97 -11.05 -19.88
C ILE A 7 19.43 -10.07 -18.81
N LEU A 8 20.69 -10.12 -18.37
CA LEU A 8 21.25 -9.14 -17.42
C LEU A 8 21.12 -7.71 -17.94
N ASN A 9 21.60 -7.45 -19.16
CA ASN A 9 21.53 -6.12 -19.77
C ASN A 9 20.08 -5.64 -19.91
N TRP A 10 19.16 -6.53 -20.28
CA TRP A 10 17.73 -6.20 -20.33
C TRP A 10 17.15 -5.91 -18.95
N SER A 11 17.48 -6.72 -17.94
CA SER A 11 16.97 -6.57 -16.56
C SER A 11 17.38 -5.23 -15.93
N GLN A 12 18.52 -4.67 -16.32
CA GLN A 12 18.99 -3.37 -15.85
C GLN A 12 18.16 -2.20 -16.42
N SER A 13 17.46 -2.41 -17.54
CA SER A 13 16.52 -1.44 -18.09
C SER A 13 15.12 -1.50 -17.46
N LEU A 14 14.85 -2.52 -16.64
CA LEU A 14 13.55 -2.73 -16.00
C LEU A 14 13.46 -1.97 -14.66
N PRO A 15 12.24 -1.72 -14.16
CA PRO A 15 12.03 -1.29 -12.78
C PRO A 15 12.74 -2.24 -11.80
N VAL A 16 13.29 -1.69 -10.71
CA VAL A 16 14.15 -2.44 -9.77
C VAL A 16 13.45 -3.68 -9.19
N TRP A 17 12.13 -3.63 -8.96
CA TRP A 17 11.35 -4.78 -8.49
C TRP A 17 11.21 -5.89 -9.54
N GLN A 18 11.16 -5.55 -10.84
CA GLN A 18 11.14 -6.55 -11.92
C GLN A 18 12.51 -7.18 -12.10
N SER A 19 13.58 -6.40 -11.94
CA SER A 19 14.94 -6.92 -11.92
C SER A 19 15.17 -7.88 -10.75
N ASP A 20 14.60 -7.60 -9.57
CA ASP A 20 14.58 -8.54 -8.43
C ASP A 20 13.78 -9.81 -8.75
N ALA A 21 12.60 -9.68 -9.37
CA ALA A 21 11.84 -10.84 -9.82
C ALA A 21 12.64 -11.73 -10.80
N VAL A 22 13.35 -11.12 -11.75
CA VAL A 22 14.26 -11.82 -12.68
C VAL A 22 15.38 -12.53 -11.90
N ALA A 23 16.01 -11.88 -10.93
CA ALA A 23 17.04 -12.49 -10.09
C ALA A 23 16.52 -13.70 -9.31
N ARG A 24 15.34 -13.59 -8.71
CA ARG A 24 14.71 -14.71 -7.98
C ARG A 24 14.34 -15.87 -8.91
N LEU A 25 13.85 -15.59 -10.12
CA LEU A 25 13.51 -16.60 -11.12
C LEU A 25 14.73 -17.31 -11.71
N LEU A 26 15.88 -16.63 -11.81
CA LEU A 26 17.14 -17.29 -12.19
C LEU A 26 17.71 -18.15 -11.07
N ALA A 27 17.49 -17.78 -9.81
CA ALA A 27 17.99 -18.49 -8.64
C ALA A 27 17.09 -19.65 -8.17
N LYS A 28 15.77 -19.58 -8.42
CA LYS A 28 14.76 -20.52 -7.93
C LYS A 28 13.90 -21.05 -9.08
N GLN A 29 13.64 -22.36 -9.10
CA GLN A 29 12.75 -22.99 -10.08
C GLN A 29 11.28 -22.54 -9.90
N THR A 30 10.85 -22.33 -8.66
CA THR A 30 9.53 -21.81 -8.30
C THR A 30 9.63 -20.79 -7.18
N LEU A 31 8.89 -19.69 -7.32
CA LEU A 31 8.80 -18.64 -6.30
C LEU A 31 7.81 -19.05 -5.21
N THR A 32 8.15 -18.83 -3.94
CA THR A 32 7.27 -19.11 -2.80
C THR A 32 6.18 -18.05 -2.66
N VAL A 33 5.18 -18.29 -1.80
CA VAL A 33 4.16 -17.27 -1.47
C VAL A 33 4.83 -16.01 -0.89
N GLU A 34 5.85 -16.19 -0.04
CA GLU A 34 6.63 -15.07 0.51
C GLU A 34 7.36 -14.26 -0.57
N ASP A 35 7.92 -14.92 -1.59
CA ASP A 35 8.53 -14.21 -2.72
C ASP A 35 7.52 -13.35 -3.47
N HIS A 36 6.29 -13.84 -3.66
CA HIS A 36 5.22 -13.07 -4.32
C HIS A 36 4.76 -11.88 -3.46
N ASP A 37 4.64 -12.07 -2.15
CA ASP A 37 4.29 -11.00 -1.21
C ASP A 37 5.36 -9.90 -1.17
N ASP A 38 6.64 -10.29 -1.19
CA ASP A 38 7.76 -9.36 -1.29
C ASP A 38 7.70 -8.55 -2.59
N LEU A 39 7.54 -9.22 -3.73
CA LEU A 39 7.45 -8.55 -5.03
C LEU A 39 6.24 -7.63 -5.12
N PHE A 40 5.11 -8.00 -4.51
CA PHE A 40 3.93 -7.15 -4.43
C PHE A 40 4.17 -5.90 -3.59
N ALA A 41 4.84 -6.04 -2.44
CA ALA A 41 5.24 -4.90 -1.61
C ALA A 41 6.21 -3.97 -2.34
N LEU A 42 7.21 -4.52 -3.03
CA LEU A 42 8.19 -3.75 -3.80
C LEU A 42 7.57 -3.00 -4.98
N LEU A 43 6.62 -3.63 -5.68
CA LEU A 43 5.82 -2.95 -6.73
C LEU A 43 5.03 -1.78 -6.14
N LYS A 44 4.40 -1.95 -4.97
CA LYS A 44 3.66 -0.90 -4.27
C LYS A 44 4.58 0.27 -3.88
N VAL A 45 5.75 -0.02 -3.33
CA VAL A 45 6.76 1.00 -2.97
C VAL A 45 7.22 1.79 -4.20
N ALA A 46 7.44 1.11 -5.34
CA ALA A 46 7.85 1.77 -6.58
C ALA A 46 6.82 2.81 -7.09
N HIS A 47 5.56 2.70 -6.69
CA HIS A 47 4.48 3.64 -7.03
C HIS A 47 3.98 4.45 -5.82
N GLY A 48 4.81 4.59 -4.78
CA GLY A 48 4.55 5.48 -3.64
C GLY A 48 3.51 4.96 -2.64
N ILE A 49 3.26 3.65 -2.60
CA ILE A 49 2.50 3.00 -1.53
C ILE A 49 3.53 2.43 -0.53
N PRO A 50 3.59 2.92 0.71
CA PRO A 50 4.62 2.52 1.67
C PRO A 50 4.48 1.04 2.08
N ASP A 51 5.61 0.38 2.30
CA ASP A 51 5.68 -0.97 2.89
C ASP A 51 6.00 -0.88 4.39
N PRO A 52 5.12 -1.34 5.30
CA PRO A 52 5.38 -1.35 6.74
C PRO A 52 6.61 -2.15 7.16
N LYS A 53 7.01 -3.16 6.37
CA LYS A 53 8.18 -4.01 6.69
C LYS A 53 9.51 -3.47 6.15
N GLY A 54 9.48 -2.36 5.40
CA GLY A 54 10.69 -1.72 4.89
C GLY A 54 11.55 -2.59 3.96
N ARG A 55 10.92 -3.50 3.19
CA ARG A 55 11.65 -4.38 2.27
C ARG A 55 12.41 -3.58 1.21
N LYS A 56 13.57 -4.10 0.79
CA LYS A 56 14.42 -3.48 -0.24
C LYS A 56 14.58 -4.43 -1.44
N PRO A 57 14.51 -3.91 -2.67
CA PRO A 57 14.67 -4.75 -3.86
C PRO A 57 16.13 -5.19 -4.02
N LYS A 58 16.32 -6.42 -4.49
CA LYS A 58 17.63 -7.01 -4.81
C LYS A 58 17.71 -7.28 -6.32
N PRO A 59 18.01 -6.26 -7.15
CA PRO A 59 18.04 -6.40 -8.61
C PRO A 59 19.11 -7.40 -9.08
N LEU A 60 18.96 -7.93 -10.29
CA LEU A 60 19.93 -8.85 -10.89
C LEU A 60 21.28 -8.15 -11.13
N THR A 61 22.34 -8.72 -10.59
CA THR A 61 23.71 -8.23 -10.73
C THR A 61 24.62 -9.22 -11.46
N ALA A 62 25.78 -8.76 -11.94
CA ALA A 62 26.67 -9.56 -12.79
C ALA A 62 27.29 -10.76 -12.06
N ASP A 63 27.42 -10.70 -10.73
CA ASP A 63 27.88 -11.77 -9.85
C ASP A 63 26.87 -12.92 -9.68
N GLN A 64 25.60 -12.69 -10.07
CA GLN A 64 24.52 -13.68 -9.97
C GLN A 64 24.35 -14.51 -11.26
N ILE A 65 25.12 -14.21 -12.32
CA ILE A 65 25.15 -15.01 -13.54
C ILE A 65 26.58 -15.43 -13.89
N PRO A 66 26.78 -16.54 -14.62
CA PRO A 66 28.10 -16.97 -15.02
C PRO A 66 28.80 -15.90 -15.87
N ALA A 67 30.03 -15.52 -15.48
CA ALA A 67 30.79 -14.49 -16.17
C ALA A 67 31.06 -14.89 -17.64
N PRO A 68 31.07 -13.94 -18.59
CA PRO A 68 31.35 -14.24 -19.99
C PRO A 68 32.82 -14.62 -20.20
N VAL A 69 33.07 -15.83 -20.70
CA VAL A 69 34.39 -16.26 -21.17
C VAL A 69 34.45 -16.08 -22.69
N LYS A 70 35.57 -15.57 -23.21
CA LYS A 70 35.77 -15.48 -24.66
C LYS A 70 35.78 -16.88 -25.26
N LEU A 71 35.11 -17.08 -26.39
CA LEU A 71 35.01 -18.38 -27.06
C LEU A 71 36.37 -19.00 -27.41
N THR A 72 37.40 -18.18 -27.57
CA THR A 72 38.78 -18.60 -27.87
C THR A 72 39.58 -19.04 -26.65
N THR A 73 39.12 -18.73 -25.44
CA THR A 73 39.84 -19.05 -24.21
C THR A 73 39.65 -20.52 -23.87
N HIS A 74 40.75 -21.24 -23.72
CA HIS A 74 40.77 -22.65 -23.34
C HIS A 74 40.94 -22.77 -21.83
N VAL A 75 39.99 -23.39 -21.13
CA VAL A 75 40.04 -23.58 -19.68
C VAL A 75 40.01 -25.07 -19.36
N GLU A 76 40.99 -25.52 -18.59
CA GLU A 76 41.13 -26.89 -18.11
C GLU A 76 41.04 -26.89 -16.59
N LEU A 77 40.26 -27.81 -16.01
CA LEU A 77 40.18 -28.02 -14.57
C LEU A 77 41.18 -29.12 -14.20
N LEU A 78 42.24 -28.79 -13.47
CA LEU A 78 43.34 -29.71 -13.15
C LEU A 78 43.14 -30.42 -11.82
N ALA A 79 42.56 -29.74 -10.83
CA ALA A 79 42.21 -30.34 -9.54
C ALA A 79 41.19 -29.51 -8.78
N MET A 80 40.49 -30.18 -7.87
CA MET A 80 39.68 -29.57 -6.82
C MET A 80 40.28 -29.93 -5.46
N LYS A 81 40.57 -28.95 -4.62
CA LYS A 81 41.28 -29.13 -3.35
C LYS A 81 40.72 -28.30 -2.20
N ASN A 82 41.18 -28.60 -0.99
CA ASN A 82 40.95 -27.81 0.23
C ASN A 82 39.48 -27.53 0.53
N MET A 83 38.61 -28.54 0.35
CA MET A 83 37.20 -28.38 0.71
C MET A 83 37.01 -28.28 2.22
N ARG A 84 36.12 -27.37 2.64
CA ARG A 84 35.73 -27.18 4.05
C ARG A 84 34.22 -26.95 4.15
N ASN A 85 33.60 -27.46 5.20
CA ASN A 85 32.16 -27.36 5.44
C ASN A 85 31.29 -27.89 4.27
N VAL A 86 31.81 -28.80 3.44
CA VAL A 86 31.08 -29.44 2.35
C VAL A 86 30.65 -30.85 2.78
N ASN A 87 29.42 -30.98 3.28
CA ASN A 87 28.91 -32.22 3.86
C ASN A 87 29.93 -32.80 4.86
N ALA A 88 30.09 -34.13 4.90
CA ALA A 88 31.09 -34.81 5.71
C ALA A 88 32.37 -35.16 4.92
N ILE A 89 32.69 -34.38 3.87
CA ILE A 89 33.93 -34.62 3.11
C ILE A 89 35.13 -34.29 4.00
N ALA A 90 36.14 -35.15 3.97
CA ALA A 90 37.41 -34.95 4.66
C ALA A 90 38.07 -33.65 4.16
N GLU A 91 38.60 -32.87 5.09
CA GLU A 91 39.25 -31.59 4.76
C GLU A 91 40.60 -31.82 4.06
N ASN A 92 41.06 -30.80 3.33
CA ASN A 92 42.38 -30.75 2.67
C ASN A 92 42.67 -31.89 1.67
N GLN A 93 41.63 -32.55 1.17
CA GLN A 93 41.76 -33.51 0.07
C GLN A 93 42.05 -32.78 -1.24
N ARG A 94 42.78 -33.44 -2.14
CA ARG A 94 43.03 -32.99 -3.52
C ARG A 94 42.56 -34.05 -4.49
N LEU A 95 41.55 -33.72 -5.29
CA LEU A 95 41.01 -34.56 -6.36
C LEU A 95 41.54 -34.07 -7.71
N PRO A 96 42.50 -34.77 -8.34
CA PRO A 96 43.05 -34.38 -9.64
C PRO A 96 42.10 -34.75 -10.80
N PHE A 97 42.23 -34.04 -11.91
CA PHE A 97 41.56 -34.35 -13.18
C PHE A 97 42.57 -34.28 -14.34
N SER A 98 42.36 -35.09 -15.37
CA SER A 98 43.17 -35.05 -16.60
C SER A 98 42.83 -33.80 -17.41
N PRO A 99 43.81 -33.00 -17.87
CA PRO A 99 43.56 -31.77 -18.66
C PRO A 99 42.87 -32.05 -20.00
N ALA A 100 43.09 -33.25 -20.56
CA ALA A 100 42.50 -33.68 -21.82
C ALA A 100 41.80 -35.04 -21.69
N GLY A 101 40.82 -35.26 -22.56
CA GLY A 101 40.05 -36.50 -22.62
C GLY A 101 39.06 -36.64 -21.46
N MET A 102 39.02 -37.83 -20.87
CA MET A 102 38.01 -38.21 -19.89
C MET A 102 38.62 -38.58 -18.54
N THR A 103 38.09 -38.05 -17.45
CA THR A 103 38.38 -38.48 -16.08
C THR A 103 37.15 -39.16 -15.50
N VAL A 104 37.24 -40.43 -15.13
CA VAL A 104 36.15 -41.19 -14.52
C VAL A 104 36.46 -41.48 -13.05
N ILE A 105 35.53 -41.07 -12.19
CA ILE A 105 35.66 -41.06 -10.74
C ILE A 105 34.62 -42.01 -10.19
N TYR A 106 35.12 -43.18 -9.79
CA TYR A 106 34.29 -44.21 -9.20
C TYR A 106 34.12 -43.99 -7.70
N GLY A 107 32.99 -44.40 -7.14
CA GLY A 107 32.90 -44.60 -5.69
C GLY A 107 31.58 -45.25 -5.31
N ASP A 108 31.56 -45.98 -4.22
CA ASP A 108 30.32 -46.58 -3.72
C ASP A 108 29.30 -45.53 -3.27
N ASN A 109 28.06 -45.95 -3.03
CA ASN A 109 27.08 -45.07 -2.41
C ASN A 109 27.58 -44.62 -1.03
N GLY A 110 27.49 -43.32 -0.77
CA GLY A 110 28.04 -42.72 0.44
C GLY A 110 29.56 -42.50 0.42
N SER A 111 30.26 -42.61 -0.71
CA SER A 111 31.71 -42.29 -0.80
C SER A 111 32.06 -40.80 -0.80
N GLY A 112 31.08 -39.88 -0.91
CA GLY A 112 31.31 -38.43 -0.96
C GLY A 112 31.25 -37.79 -2.35
N LYS A 113 31.01 -38.55 -3.44
CA LYS A 113 30.86 -38.05 -4.83
C LYS A 113 29.92 -36.83 -4.93
N SER A 114 28.74 -36.93 -4.34
CA SER A 114 27.73 -35.88 -4.41
C SER A 114 28.18 -34.56 -3.77
N GLY A 115 29.09 -34.59 -2.78
CA GLY A 115 29.62 -33.36 -2.19
C GLY A 115 30.54 -32.60 -3.15
N TYR A 116 31.41 -33.30 -3.90
CA TYR A 116 32.20 -32.69 -4.99
C TYR A 116 31.30 -32.14 -6.10
N SER A 117 30.31 -32.93 -6.53
CA SER A 117 29.33 -32.51 -7.54
C SER A 117 28.58 -31.23 -7.13
N ARG A 118 28.11 -31.14 -5.88
CA ARG A 118 27.40 -29.95 -5.37
C ARG A 118 28.25 -28.68 -5.41
N VAL A 119 29.51 -28.76 -5.03
CA VAL A 119 30.41 -27.60 -5.10
C VAL A 119 30.65 -27.19 -6.55
N LEU A 120 30.91 -28.16 -7.43
CA LEU A 120 31.04 -27.90 -8.86
C LEU A 120 29.75 -27.26 -9.42
N LYS A 121 28.55 -27.69 -9.01
CA LYS A 121 27.27 -27.07 -9.42
C LYS A 121 27.17 -25.60 -9.05
N ARG A 122 27.69 -25.21 -7.88
CA ARG A 122 27.68 -23.82 -7.42
C ARG A 122 28.80 -22.97 -8.04
N ALA A 123 29.95 -23.58 -8.34
CA ALA A 123 31.11 -22.88 -8.88
C ALA A 123 31.14 -22.83 -10.43
N CYS A 124 30.46 -23.74 -11.12
CA CYS A 124 30.40 -23.83 -12.58
C CYS A 124 28.99 -23.50 -13.10
N ARG A 125 28.81 -23.57 -14.43
CA ARG A 125 27.49 -23.39 -15.05
C ARG A 125 26.64 -24.65 -14.88
N ALA A 126 25.60 -24.56 -14.06
CA ALA A 126 24.57 -25.60 -13.90
C ALA A 126 23.18 -25.00 -14.14
N ARG A 127 22.26 -25.81 -14.67
CA ARG A 127 20.86 -25.39 -14.89
C ARG A 127 20.09 -25.29 -13.57
N ASP A 128 20.37 -26.20 -12.64
CA ASP A 128 19.86 -26.17 -11.27
C ASP A 128 20.99 -25.86 -10.28
N GLN A 129 20.95 -24.66 -9.69
CA GLN A 129 21.84 -24.24 -8.60
C GLN A 129 21.11 -24.19 -7.24
N THR A 130 19.88 -24.70 -7.15
CA THR A 130 19.06 -24.59 -5.93
C THR A 130 19.55 -25.50 -4.81
N GLU A 131 20.29 -26.55 -5.12
CA GLU A 131 20.80 -27.50 -4.12
C GLU A 131 21.74 -26.80 -3.13
N ALA A 132 21.32 -26.71 -1.88
CA ALA A 132 22.12 -26.13 -0.80
C ALA A 132 23.27 -27.07 -0.41
N ILE A 133 24.43 -26.50 -0.13
CA ILE A 133 25.56 -27.24 0.40
C ILE A 133 25.47 -27.19 1.91
N TYR A 134 25.03 -28.30 2.49
CA TYR A 134 24.98 -28.42 3.95
C TYR A 134 26.34 -28.82 4.52
N PRO A 135 26.73 -28.25 5.68
CA PRO A 135 27.90 -28.68 6.45
C PRO A 135 27.70 -30.11 6.98
N ASN A 136 28.73 -30.65 7.63
CA ASN A 136 28.66 -31.97 8.27
C ASN A 136 27.56 -31.98 9.34
N ALA A 137 26.52 -32.81 9.14
CA ALA A 137 25.38 -32.93 10.03
C ALA A 137 25.73 -33.46 11.44
N ASN A 138 26.92 -34.05 11.60
CA ASN A 138 27.41 -34.55 12.90
C ASN A 138 28.06 -33.45 13.76
N LEU A 139 28.20 -32.22 13.24
CA LEU A 139 28.73 -31.08 14.01
C LEU A 139 27.61 -30.42 14.82
N ALA A 140 27.95 -29.95 16.03
CA ALA A 140 27.01 -29.19 16.86
C ALA A 140 26.53 -27.91 16.16
N MET A 141 25.26 -27.54 16.36
CA MET A 141 24.70 -26.28 15.84
C MET A 141 25.60 -25.09 16.22
N GLY A 142 25.95 -24.26 15.24
CA GLY A 142 26.83 -23.09 15.42
C GLY A 142 28.31 -23.33 15.15
N LYS A 143 28.76 -24.58 14.94
CA LYS A 143 30.13 -24.89 14.49
C LYS A 143 30.30 -25.02 12.96
N ALA A 144 29.23 -24.80 12.20
CA ALA A 144 29.24 -24.87 10.75
C ALA A 144 29.70 -23.54 10.13
N GLY A 145 30.76 -23.58 9.33
CA GLY A 145 31.16 -22.46 8.49
C GLY A 145 30.53 -22.50 7.09
N VAL A 146 30.88 -21.52 6.26
CA VAL A 146 30.50 -21.48 4.84
C VAL A 146 31.26 -22.57 4.09
N ALA A 147 30.62 -23.18 3.10
CA ALA A 147 31.25 -24.17 2.24
C ALA A 147 32.34 -23.51 1.38
N GLU A 148 33.54 -24.06 1.40
CA GLU A 148 34.71 -23.52 0.69
C GLU A 148 35.39 -24.60 -0.13
N ALA A 149 36.04 -24.21 -1.23
CA ALA A 149 36.92 -25.05 -2.04
C ALA A 149 37.95 -24.21 -2.79
N ALA A 150 39.02 -24.84 -3.26
CA ALA A 150 39.97 -24.26 -4.19
C ALA A 150 40.05 -25.09 -5.48
N PHE A 151 40.17 -24.41 -6.62
CA PHE A 151 40.26 -25.03 -7.94
C PHE A 151 41.61 -24.69 -8.57
N GLU A 152 42.32 -25.71 -9.03
CA GLU A 152 43.52 -25.58 -9.86
C GLU A 152 43.06 -25.60 -11.32
N LEU A 153 43.33 -24.52 -12.05
CA LEU A 153 42.90 -24.32 -13.43
C LEU A 153 44.12 -24.09 -14.34
N ALA A 154 43.99 -24.41 -15.63
CA ALA A 154 44.88 -23.92 -16.67
C ALA A 154 44.06 -23.10 -17.68
N VAL A 155 44.36 -21.80 -17.79
CA VAL A 155 43.70 -20.88 -18.73
C VAL A 155 44.71 -20.52 -19.81
N ASP A 156 44.42 -20.91 -21.06
CA ASP A 156 45.33 -20.73 -22.21
C ASP A 156 46.76 -21.25 -21.92
N GLY A 157 46.86 -22.34 -21.17
CA GLY A 157 48.12 -22.98 -20.76
C GLY A 157 48.78 -22.40 -19.51
N VAL A 158 48.22 -21.33 -18.91
CA VAL A 158 48.74 -20.73 -17.68
C VAL A 158 48.03 -21.32 -16.47
N ALA A 159 48.79 -21.92 -15.55
CA ALA A 159 48.26 -22.46 -14.30
C ALA A 159 47.80 -21.33 -13.36
N GLN A 160 46.59 -21.46 -12.81
CA GLN A 160 45.98 -20.52 -11.89
C GLN A 160 45.25 -21.27 -10.77
N ASP A 161 45.47 -20.84 -9.53
CA ASP A 161 44.69 -21.29 -8.38
C ASP A 161 43.58 -20.27 -8.06
N THR A 162 42.35 -20.76 -7.87
CA THR A 162 41.19 -19.93 -7.51
C THR A 162 40.53 -20.46 -6.25
N GLN A 163 40.20 -19.57 -5.33
CA GLN A 163 39.43 -19.89 -4.13
C GLN A 163 37.95 -19.57 -4.35
N TRP A 164 37.09 -20.40 -3.79
CA TRP A 164 35.64 -20.25 -3.87
C TRP A 164 35.01 -20.51 -2.51
N ALA A 165 34.03 -19.70 -2.16
CA ALA A 165 33.20 -19.87 -0.98
C ALA A 165 31.72 -19.69 -1.38
N ASP A 166 30.83 -20.49 -0.80
CA ASP A 166 29.40 -20.44 -1.09
C ASP A 166 28.81 -19.07 -0.73
N GLY A 167 28.02 -18.51 -1.64
CA GLY A 167 27.51 -17.14 -1.56
C GLY A 167 28.41 -16.05 -2.16
N ASN A 168 29.67 -16.35 -2.50
CA ASN A 168 30.52 -15.45 -3.30
C ASN A 168 30.35 -15.72 -4.80
N ALA A 169 30.71 -14.74 -5.63
CA ALA A 169 30.71 -14.88 -7.09
C ALA A 169 31.60 -16.05 -7.54
N ALA A 170 31.08 -16.86 -8.45
CA ALA A 170 31.82 -17.97 -9.04
C ALA A 170 33.06 -17.46 -9.82
N PRO A 171 34.20 -18.17 -9.77
CA PRO A 171 35.37 -17.82 -10.56
C PRO A 171 35.04 -17.74 -12.06
N ALA A 172 35.42 -16.64 -12.71
CA ALA A 172 35.06 -16.38 -14.10
C ALA A 172 35.53 -17.45 -15.09
N ALA A 173 36.62 -18.14 -14.81
CA ALA A 173 37.10 -19.24 -15.64
C ALA A 173 36.20 -20.49 -15.56
N LEU A 174 35.54 -20.74 -14.42
CA LEU A 174 34.69 -21.93 -14.22
C LEU A 174 33.33 -21.83 -14.91
N SER A 175 32.92 -20.65 -15.37
CA SER A 175 31.69 -20.51 -16.16
C SER A 175 31.75 -21.18 -17.53
N SER A 176 32.95 -21.55 -18.01
CA SER A 176 33.12 -22.38 -19.20
C SER A 176 32.75 -23.85 -18.96
N PHE A 177 32.68 -24.31 -17.71
CA PHE A 177 32.32 -25.69 -17.39
C PHE A 177 30.82 -25.85 -17.23
N ALA A 178 30.26 -26.84 -17.91
CA ALA A 178 28.84 -27.19 -17.83
C ALA A 178 28.64 -28.49 -17.03
N ILE A 179 27.63 -28.52 -16.16
CA ILE A 179 27.37 -29.68 -15.30
C ILE A 179 26.02 -30.29 -15.59
N PHE A 180 26.00 -31.62 -15.70
CA PHE A 180 24.80 -32.44 -15.82
C PHE A 180 24.65 -33.35 -14.61
N ASP A 181 23.49 -33.31 -13.97
CA ASP A 181 23.10 -34.21 -12.89
C ASP A 181 21.66 -34.72 -13.08
N SER A 182 21.23 -35.63 -12.19
CA SER A 182 19.89 -36.20 -12.25
C SER A 182 18.76 -35.18 -12.03
N ARG A 183 19.01 -34.05 -11.33
CA ARG A 183 18.00 -32.98 -11.15
C ARG A 183 17.89 -32.07 -12.37
N CYS A 184 19.01 -31.74 -13.01
CA CYS A 184 19.03 -31.05 -14.30
C CYS A 184 18.20 -31.81 -15.33
N ALA A 185 18.19 -33.16 -15.29
CA ALA A 185 17.38 -33.96 -16.19
C ALA A 185 15.88 -33.67 -16.08
N ARG A 186 15.35 -33.44 -14.88
CA ARG A 186 13.94 -33.08 -14.66
C ARG A 186 13.62 -31.68 -15.17
N ALA A 187 14.55 -30.74 -15.03
CA ALA A 187 14.39 -29.38 -15.55
C ALA A 187 14.23 -29.30 -17.08
N TYR A 188 14.68 -30.31 -17.83
CA TYR A 188 14.43 -30.41 -19.28
C TYR A 188 13.02 -30.95 -19.62
N LEU A 189 12.30 -31.54 -18.67
CA LEU A 189 11.09 -32.34 -18.91
C LEU A 189 9.84 -31.79 -18.22
N ASP A 190 9.98 -31.13 -17.07
CA ASP A 190 8.88 -30.74 -16.16
C ASP A 190 8.16 -29.40 -16.53
N SER A 191 8.31 -28.87 -17.75
CA SER A 191 7.51 -27.71 -18.17
C SER A 191 6.07 -28.16 -18.47
N GLU A 192 5.16 -27.94 -17.54
CA GLU A 192 3.74 -28.29 -17.64
C GLU A 192 3.12 -27.80 -18.98
N ASP A 193 2.34 -28.70 -19.59
CA ASP A 193 1.41 -28.55 -20.72
C ASP A 193 1.90 -28.65 -22.17
N ASP A 194 3.18 -28.52 -22.48
CA ASP A 194 3.67 -28.78 -23.84
C ASP A 194 5.17 -28.98 -23.76
N PHE A 195 5.68 -30.17 -24.10
CA PHE A 195 7.12 -30.43 -24.21
C PHE A 195 7.73 -29.53 -25.28
N SER A 196 8.06 -28.34 -24.83
CA SER A 196 8.62 -27.25 -25.59
C SER A 196 9.99 -27.06 -25.02
N TYR A 197 10.99 -27.46 -25.80
CA TYR A 197 12.36 -27.24 -25.43
C TYR A 197 12.58 -25.71 -25.38
N VAL A 198 12.90 -25.22 -24.18
CA VAL A 198 13.21 -23.81 -23.88
C VAL A 198 14.67 -23.76 -23.40
N PRO A 199 15.57 -23.11 -24.17
CA PRO A 199 16.95 -22.87 -23.75
C PRO A 199 17.03 -22.22 -22.36
N TYR A 200 18.03 -22.62 -21.56
CA TYR A 200 18.24 -22.08 -20.22
C TYR A 200 18.31 -20.53 -20.18
N GLY A 201 17.47 -19.91 -19.37
CA GLY A 201 17.34 -18.46 -19.23
C GLY A 201 16.10 -17.87 -19.92
N LEU A 202 15.54 -18.54 -20.93
CA LEU A 202 14.30 -18.09 -21.58
C LEU A 202 13.03 -18.37 -20.75
N ASP A 203 13.10 -19.34 -19.85
CA ASP A 203 12.07 -19.69 -18.87
C ASP A 203 11.75 -18.53 -17.90
N VAL A 204 12.72 -17.66 -17.63
CA VAL A 204 12.55 -16.46 -16.80
C VAL A 204 11.46 -15.53 -17.36
N PHE A 205 11.29 -15.45 -18.68
CA PHE A 205 10.25 -14.60 -19.27
C PHE A 205 8.84 -15.14 -19.01
N GLU A 206 8.67 -16.46 -19.06
CA GLU A 206 7.40 -17.11 -18.72
C GLU A 206 7.11 -16.96 -17.23
N GLY A 207 8.12 -17.22 -16.38
CA GLY A 207 8.02 -17.01 -14.93
C GLY A 207 7.64 -15.57 -14.58
N LEU A 208 8.30 -14.58 -15.19
CA LEU A 208 8.03 -13.17 -14.95
C LEU A 208 6.63 -12.76 -15.44
N ALA A 209 6.16 -13.33 -16.55
CA ALA A 209 4.80 -13.12 -17.04
C ALA A 209 3.75 -13.71 -16.08
N LYS A 210 3.99 -14.90 -15.51
CA LYS A 210 3.14 -15.52 -14.48
C LYS A 210 3.10 -14.65 -13.21
N VAL A 211 4.25 -14.19 -12.73
CA VAL A 211 4.34 -13.24 -11.60
C VAL A 211 3.53 -11.98 -11.88
N CYS A 212 3.70 -11.37 -13.06
CA CYS A 212 2.96 -10.17 -13.44
C CYS A 212 1.44 -10.42 -13.49
N ALA A 213 0.99 -11.59 -13.96
CA ALA A 213 -0.43 -11.96 -13.98
C ALA A 213 -1.01 -12.14 -12.56
N GLN A 214 -0.27 -12.77 -11.66
CA GLN A 214 -0.68 -12.93 -10.25
C GLN A 214 -0.71 -11.58 -9.51
N LEU A 215 0.32 -10.75 -9.69
CA LEU A 215 0.35 -9.40 -9.15
C LEU A 215 -0.80 -8.55 -9.71
N LYS A 216 -1.12 -8.70 -11.00
CA LYS A 216 -2.29 -8.03 -11.60
C LYS A 216 -3.58 -8.40 -10.88
N ALA A 217 -3.83 -9.70 -10.64
CA ALA A 217 -5.02 -10.15 -9.92
C ALA A 217 -5.06 -9.63 -8.47
N ALA A 218 -3.92 -9.61 -7.78
CA ALA A 218 -3.81 -9.04 -6.43
C ALA A 218 -4.12 -7.53 -6.40
N ILE A 219 -3.61 -6.76 -7.37
CA ILE A 219 -3.88 -5.32 -7.50
C ILE A 219 -5.35 -5.07 -7.84
N GLU A 220 -5.94 -5.86 -8.75
CA GLU A 220 -7.36 -5.74 -9.11
C GLU A 220 -8.28 -5.99 -7.90
N ASN A 221 -7.95 -6.98 -7.08
CA ASN A 221 -8.66 -7.25 -5.82
C ASN A 221 -8.50 -6.10 -4.81
N GLU A 222 -7.28 -5.61 -4.56
CA GLU A 222 -7.02 -4.48 -3.65
C GLU A 222 -7.70 -3.19 -4.15
N HIS A 223 -7.71 -2.96 -5.47
CA HIS A 223 -8.37 -1.82 -6.10
C HIS A 223 -9.90 -1.87 -5.92
N ALA A 224 -10.51 -3.06 -6.05
CA ALA A 224 -11.94 -3.27 -5.81
C ALA A 224 -12.31 -3.03 -4.34
N GLN A 225 -11.49 -3.51 -3.40
CA GLN A 225 -11.68 -3.31 -1.95
C GLN A 225 -11.50 -1.84 -1.53
N SER A 226 -10.69 -1.08 -2.26
CA SER A 226 -10.37 0.32 -1.96
C SER A 226 -11.38 1.33 -2.55
N ALA A 227 -12.54 0.88 -3.01
CA ALA A 227 -13.55 1.77 -3.60
C ALA A 227 -14.01 2.87 -2.63
N ALA A 228 -14.01 4.11 -3.11
CA ALA A 228 -14.59 5.24 -2.39
C ALA A 228 -16.12 5.20 -2.52
N ALA A 229 -16.83 5.33 -1.40
CA ALA A 229 -18.30 5.36 -1.36
C ALA A 229 -18.84 6.74 -1.76
N LEU A 230 -18.65 7.11 -3.04
CA LEU A 230 -19.04 8.44 -3.56
C LEU A 230 -20.55 8.70 -3.53
N SER A 231 -21.37 7.64 -3.48
CA SER A 231 -22.83 7.72 -3.36
C SER A 231 -23.29 8.39 -2.05
N ALA A 232 -22.47 8.33 -1.00
CA ALA A 232 -22.76 9.01 0.27
C ALA A 232 -22.83 10.54 0.13
N PHE A 233 -22.24 11.11 -0.93
CA PHE A 233 -22.20 12.55 -1.19
C PHE A 233 -23.25 13.03 -2.20
N VAL A 234 -24.18 12.18 -2.64
CA VAL A 234 -25.31 12.57 -3.51
C VAL A 234 -26.06 13.80 -2.99
N PRO A 235 -26.36 13.94 -1.68
CA PRO A 235 -27.05 15.11 -1.14
C PRO A 235 -26.29 16.45 -1.25
N LEU A 236 -25.00 16.42 -1.60
CA LEU A 236 -24.15 17.61 -1.80
C LEU A 236 -24.05 18.02 -3.28
N HIS A 237 -24.61 17.24 -4.20
CA HIS A 237 -24.59 17.56 -5.63
C HIS A 237 -25.53 18.72 -5.95
N GLY A 238 -25.15 19.55 -6.93
CA GLY A 238 -25.92 20.71 -7.36
C GLY A 238 -25.04 21.75 -8.06
N ASP A 239 -25.65 22.83 -8.54
CA ASP A 239 -24.91 23.98 -9.12
C ASP A 239 -24.40 24.93 -8.01
N THR A 240 -23.52 24.40 -7.15
CA THR A 240 -22.77 25.14 -6.13
C THR A 240 -21.28 24.86 -6.26
N LEU A 241 -20.41 25.65 -5.63
CA LEU A 241 -18.97 25.37 -5.61
C LEU A 241 -18.68 24.04 -4.91
N VAL A 242 -19.42 23.71 -3.85
CA VAL A 242 -19.37 22.40 -3.19
C VAL A 242 -19.82 21.29 -4.13
N GLY A 243 -20.94 21.46 -4.84
CA GLY A 243 -21.43 20.47 -5.80
C GLY A 243 -20.43 20.20 -6.93
N LYS A 244 -19.80 21.25 -7.46
CA LYS A 244 -18.71 21.14 -8.46
C LYS A 244 -17.48 20.42 -7.90
N LEU A 245 -17.09 20.70 -6.65
CA LEU A 245 -16.01 19.98 -5.98
C LEU A 245 -16.34 18.49 -5.83
N ILE A 246 -17.54 18.15 -5.34
CA ILE A 246 -17.99 16.77 -5.10
C ILE A 246 -18.07 15.98 -6.40
N SER A 247 -18.67 16.55 -7.46
CA SER A 247 -18.72 15.92 -8.78
C SER A 247 -17.34 15.78 -9.44
N GLY A 248 -16.39 16.66 -9.10
CA GLY A 248 -15.01 16.65 -9.59
C GLY A 248 -14.01 15.92 -8.68
N LEU A 249 -14.46 15.20 -7.64
CA LEU A 249 -13.57 14.52 -6.69
C LEU A 249 -12.65 13.55 -7.43
N SER A 250 -11.35 13.73 -7.22
CA SER A 250 -10.33 12.90 -7.86
C SER A 250 -9.11 12.77 -6.95
N ALA A 251 -8.16 11.93 -7.35
CA ALA A 251 -6.87 11.81 -6.69
C ALA A 251 -6.04 13.11 -6.65
N LYS A 252 -6.44 14.15 -7.42
CA LYS A 252 -5.77 15.46 -7.47
C LYS A 252 -6.41 16.48 -6.52
N THR A 253 -7.58 16.20 -5.95
CA THR A 253 -8.23 17.09 -5.00
C THR A 253 -7.37 17.18 -3.74
N THR A 254 -7.06 18.39 -3.31
CA THR A 254 -6.22 18.62 -2.12
C THR A 254 -7.07 18.86 -0.88
N GLN A 255 -6.53 18.54 0.30
CA GLN A 255 -7.20 18.82 1.55
C GLN A 255 -7.48 20.33 1.72
N ALA A 256 -6.56 21.19 1.27
CA ALA A 256 -6.74 22.65 1.27
C ALA A 256 -7.97 23.11 0.47
N GLN A 257 -8.29 22.47 -0.66
CA GLN A 257 -9.50 22.78 -1.45
C GLN A 257 -10.79 22.39 -0.72
N ILE A 258 -10.77 21.30 0.06
CA ILE A 258 -11.90 20.88 0.89
C ILE A 258 -12.04 21.84 2.07
N ASP A 259 -10.94 22.15 2.75
CA ASP A 259 -10.90 23.05 3.90
C ASP A 259 -11.41 24.45 3.56
N ALA A 260 -11.01 24.99 2.40
CA ALA A 260 -11.44 26.32 1.94
C ALA A 260 -12.97 26.44 1.80
N LEU A 261 -13.66 25.36 1.40
CA LEU A 261 -15.11 25.36 1.23
C LEU A 261 -15.86 24.89 2.50
N ALA A 262 -15.26 24.01 3.29
CA ALA A 262 -15.84 23.45 4.51
C ALA A 262 -15.70 24.38 5.73
N THR A 263 -14.84 25.39 5.67
CA THR A 263 -14.65 26.38 6.76
C THR A 263 -15.60 27.55 6.53
N LEU A 264 -16.49 27.82 7.49
CA LEU A 264 -17.38 28.98 7.49
C LEU A 264 -17.06 29.89 8.68
N SER A 265 -17.13 31.20 8.45
CA SER A 265 -17.04 32.22 9.50
C SER A 265 -18.32 32.33 10.31
N ALA A 266 -18.25 32.97 11.49
CA ALA A 266 -19.42 33.23 12.33
C ALA A 266 -20.47 34.08 11.60
N ASP A 267 -20.03 35.03 10.78
CA ASP A 267 -20.91 35.89 9.98
C ASP A 267 -21.65 35.10 8.89
N GLU A 268 -20.96 34.17 8.21
CA GLU A 268 -21.57 33.31 7.18
C GLU A 268 -22.62 32.36 7.78
N LEU A 269 -22.38 31.84 8.99
CA LEU A 269 -23.35 31.01 9.72
C LEU A 269 -24.57 31.82 10.16
N ALA A 270 -24.37 33.05 10.63
CA ALA A 270 -25.47 33.96 10.97
C ALA A 270 -26.30 34.32 9.72
N GLN A 271 -25.64 34.59 8.58
CA GLN A 271 -26.30 34.84 7.30
C GLN A 271 -27.09 33.62 6.80
N HIS A 272 -26.54 32.40 6.91
CA HIS A 272 -27.27 31.16 6.56
C HIS A 272 -28.56 31.01 7.38
N ALA A 273 -28.51 31.29 8.69
CA ALA A 273 -29.68 31.24 9.56
C ALA A 273 -30.76 32.28 9.17
N VAL A 274 -30.34 33.53 8.89
CA VAL A 274 -31.25 34.61 8.45
C VAL A 274 -31.91 34.28 7.11
N LEU A 275 -31.13 33.79 6.13
CA LEU A 275 -31.64 33.41 4.80
C LEU A 275 -32.57 32.19 4.88
N SER A 276 -32.26 31.20 5.71
CA SER A 276 -33.11 30.02 5.93
C SER A 276 -34.50 30.41 6.43
N ASN A 277 -34.56 31.33 7.40
CA ASN A 277 -35.82 31.82 7.96
C ASN A 277 -36.60 32.66 6.94
N SER A 278 -35.91 33.53 6.20
CA SER A 278 -36.53 34.42 5.20
C SER A 278 -37.14 33.65 4.02
N LEU A 279 -36.51 32.55 3.57
CA LEU A 279 -36.98 31.74 2.44
C LEU A 279 -38.09 30.75 2.80
N LYS A 280 -38.22 30.36 4.08
CA LYS A 280 -39.31 29.51 4.62
C LYS A 280 -40.65 30.25 4.77
N GLU A 281 -40.64 31.58 4.70
CA GLU A 281 -41.85 32.39 4.89
C GLU A 281 -42.74 32.33 3.63
N ASN A 282 -43.96 31.78 3.78
CA ASN A 282 -44.86 31.45 2.66
C ASN A 282 -45.46 32.67 1.94
N ASN A 283 -45.48 33.86 2.56
CA ASN A 283 -46.03 35.06 1.94
C ASN A 283 -45.36 36.37 2.45
N PRO A 284 -44.13 36.68 1.99
CA PRO A 284 -43.37 37.83 2.49
C PRO A 284 -44.05 39.19 2.24
N LYS A 285 -44.90 39.30 1.19
CA LYS A 285 -45.67 40.51 0.91
C LYS A 285 -46.73 40.81 1.97
N GLU A 286 -47.50 39.80 2.39
CA GLU A 286 -48.54 39.98 3.40
C GLU A 286 -47.93 40.33 4.77
N LYS A 287 -46.82 39.67 5.12
CA LYS A 287 -46.11 39.95 6.38
C LYS A 287 -45.47 41.34 6.39
N ALA A 288 -44.89 41.79 5.27
CA ALA A 288 -44.39 43.16 5.15
C ALA A 288 -45.51 44.21 5.30
N VAL A 289 -46.68 43.96 4.69
CA VAL A 289 -47.86 44.83 4.86
C VAL A 289 -48.31 44.87 6.33
N GLN A 290 -48.37 43.74 7.02
CA GLN A 290 -48.72 43.69 8.44
C GLN A 290 -47.71 44.45 9.31
N LEU A 291 -46.40 44.28 9.07
CA LEU A 291 -45.35 45.00 9.79
C LEU A 291 -45.42 46.52 9.56
N ARG A 292 -45.71 46.98 8.33
CA ARG A 292 -45.93 48.42 8.04
C ARG A 292 -47.16 48.97 8.74
N LEU A 293 -48.27 48.23 8.75
CA LEU A 293 -49.49 48.64 9.45
C LEU A 293 -49.25 48.79 10.95
N ARG A 294 -48.51 47.84 11.54
CA ARG A 294 -48.10 47.89 12.95
C ARG A 294 -47.16 49.04 13.25
N ALA A 295 -46.13 49.26 12.42
CA ALA A 295 -45.21 50.39 12.54
C ALA A 295 -45.96 51.73 12.50
N ARG A 296 -46.95 51.87 11.61
CA ARG A 296 -47.79 53.07 11.51
C ARG A 296 -48.63 53.32 12.77
N ARG A 297 -49.22 52.27 13.35
CA ARG A 297 -49.95 52.39 14.63
C ARG A 297 -49.02 52.82 15.77
N VAL A 298 -47.86 52.19 15.91
CA VAL A 298 -46.88 52.53 16.96
C VAL A 298 -46.37 53.98 16.79
N ALA A 299 -46.07 54.42 15.57
CA ALA A 299 -45.66 55.79 15.29
C ALA A 299 -46.76 56.83 15.60
N ALA A 300 -48.03 56.48 15.39
CA ALA A 300 -49.16 57.34 15.76
C ALA A 300 -49.25 57.52 17.29
N ILE A 301 -49.02 56.45 18.07
CA ILE A 301 -48.94 56.54 19.54
C ILE A 301 -47.74 57.39 19.98
N ALA A 302 -46.57 57.24 19.34
CA ALA A 302 -45.41 58.10 19.61
C ALA A 302 -45.71 59.58 19.38
N THR A 303 -46.39 59.91 18.27
CA THR A 303 -46.80 61.28 17.93
C THR A 303 -47.80 61.82 18.96
N ASN A 304 -48.78 61.01 19.37
CA ASN A 304 -49.73 61.40 20.41
C ASN A 304 -49.02 61.63 21.74
N ALA A 305 -48.05 60.81 22.12
CA ALA A 305 -47.28 60.99 23.36
C ALA A 305 -46.52 62.32 23.39
N ILE A 306 -45.94 62.76 22.25
CA ILE A 306 -45.32 64.08 22.13
C ILE A 306 -46.38 65.18 22.27
N ASN A 307 -47.46 65.10 21.49
CA ASN A 307 -48.47 66.14 21.43
C ASN A 307 -49.21 66.33 22.76
N LYS A 308 -49.50 65.26 23.50
CA LYS A 308 -50.22 65.32 24.78
C LYS A 308 -49.34 65.81 25.92
N ASP A 309 -48.05 65.49 25.90
CA ASP A 309 -47.08 65.99 26.87
C ASP A 309 -46.94 67.52 26.80
N ALA A 310 -46.89 68.07 25.59
CA ALA A 310 -46.84 69.51 25.35
C ALA A 310 -48.06 70.29 25.93
N LEU A 311 -49.22 69.64 26.10
CA LEU A 311 -50.42 70.28 26.65
C LEU A 311 -50.38 70.45 28.17
N VAL A 312 -49.48 69.75 28.86
CA VAL A 312 -49.31 69.78 30.32
C VAL A 312 -47.87 70.06 30.73
N ASP A 313 -47.09 70.64 29.82
CA ASP A 313 -45.68 70.91 30.03
C ASP A 313 -45.46 72.03 31.06
N HIS A 314 -44.20 72.27 31.40
CA HIS A 314 -43.84 73.31 32.36
C HIS A 314 -44.21 74.72 31.91
N THR A 315 -44.28 74.99 30.61
CA THR A 315 -44.62 76.32 30.09
C THR A 315 -46.10 76.62 30.30
N VAL A 316 -46.97 75.63 30.07
CA VAL A 316 -48.41 75.71 30.34
C VAL A 316 -48.67 75.89 31.84
N VAL A 317 -47.98 75.12 32.69
CA VAL A 317 -48.08 75.24 34.15
C VAL A 317 -47.67 76.63 34.62
N ALA A 318 -46.54 77.15 34.15
CA ALA A 318 -46.03 78.47 34.52
C ALA A 318 -46.99 79.60 34.09
N ARG A 319 -47.58 79.49 32.90
CA ARG A 319 -48.54 80.47 32.37
C ARG A 319 -49.82 80.51 33.19
N LEU A 320 -50.42 79.35 33.48
CA LEU A 320 -51.63 79.25 34.32
C LEU A 320 -51.35 79.73 35.75
N ARG A 321 -50.17 79.44 36.30
CA ARG A 321 -49.74 79.94 37.60
C ARG A 321 -49.63 81.46 37.64
N SER A 322 -48.97 82.07 36.66
CA SER A 322 -48.84 83.53 36.57
C SER A 322 -50.20 84.23 36.48
N LEU A 323 -51.15 83.67 35.73
CA LEU A 323 -52.52 84.21 35.63
C LEU A 323 -53.28 84.06 36.94
N ALA A 324 -53.13 82.92 37.62
CA ALA A 324 -53.76 82.66 38.93
C ALA A 324 -53.19 83.57 40.02
N ASP A 325 -51.87 83.78 40.06
CA ASP A 325 -51.20 84.69 40.98
C ASP A 325 -51.66 86.15 40.75
N SER A 326 -51.79 86.55 39.48
CA SER A 326 -52.29 87.88 39.10
C SER A 326 -53.74 88.08 39.54
N TYR A 327 -54.60 87.07 39.31
CA TYR A 327 -55.99 87.10 39.77
C TYR A 327 -56.10 87.16 41.29
N ARG A 328 -55.32 86.36 42.02
CA ARG A 328 -55.34 86.38 43.50
C ARG A 328 -54.88 87.72 44.06
N THR A 329 -53.85 88.32 43.47
CA THR A 329 -53.36 89.64 43.88
C THR A 329 -54.44 90.71 43.69
N ALA A 330 -55.11 90.70 42.54
CA ALA A 330 -56.21 91.63 42.26
C ALA A 330 -57.44 91.37 43.15
N GLN A 331 -57.73 90.12 43.48
CA GLN A 331 -58.81 89.74 44.40
C GLN A 331 -58.57 90.26 45.83
N VAL A 332 -57.34 90.18 46.34
CA VAL A 332 -57.00 90.73 47.66
C VAL A 332 -57.13 92.25 47.68
N ALA A 333 -56.71 92.94 46.62
CA ALA A 333 -56.87 94.39 46.49
C ALA A 333 -58.35 94.81 46.44
N ALA A 334 -59.17 94.11 45.66
CA ALA A 334 -60.62 94.31 45.60
C ALA A 334 -61.29 94.06 46.97
N ALA A 335 -60.92 92.99 47.66
CA ALA A 335 -61.45 92.68 48.99
C ALA A 335 -61.12 93.76 50.05
N LEU A 336 -59.97 94.41 49.94
CA LEU A 336 -59.58 95.53 50.81
C LEU A 336 -60.42 96.78 50.52
N ALA A 337 -60.64 97.09 49.24
CA ALA A 337 -61.55 98.16 48.82
C ALA A 337 -63.00 97.89 49.28
N ALA A 338 -63.46 96.64 49.20
CA ALA A 338 -64.78 96.22 49.67
C ALA A 338 -64.94 96.34 51.20
N LYS A 339 -63.87 96.18 51.98
CA LYS A 339 -63.89 96.43 53.44
C LYS A 339 -64.05 97.92 53.74
N GLN A 340 -63.26 98.78 53.10
CA GLN A 340 -63.37 100.24 53.27
C GLN A 340 -64.75 100.76 52.83
N PHE A 341 -65.32 100.18 51.77
CA PHE A 341 -66.67 100.52 51.31
C PHE A 341 -67.77 100.25 52.35
N LYS A 342 -67.60 99.27 53.24
CA LYS A 342 -68.58 98.89 54.26
C LYS A 342 -68.53 99.80 55.50
N GLU A 343 -67.43 100.50 55.74
CA GLU A 343 -67.29 101.42 56.88
C GLU A 343 -68.08 102.71 56.59
N GLY A 344 -69.22 102.91 57.29
CA GLY A 344 -70.00 104.15 57.23
C GLY A 344 -71.53 103.98 57.21
N GLU A 345 -72.07 102.78 56.97
CA GLU A 345 -73.51 102.46 57.08
C GLU A 345 -73.73 100.97 57.42
N ASN A 346 -74.87 100.63 58.02
CA ASN A 346 -75.30 99.24 58.26
C ASN A 346 -75.74 98.56 56.94
N LEU A 347 -74.77 98.15 56.12
CA LEU A 347 -75.00 97.36 54.90
C LEU A 347 -75.11 95.85 55.21
N LEU A 348 -75.78 95.10 54.33
CA LEU A 348 -75.93 93.65 54.49
C LEU A 348 -74.57 92.93 54.39
N PRO A 349 -74.34 91.88 55.20
CA PRO A 349 -73.19 90.99 55.02
C PRO A 349 -73.16 90.46 53.58
N GLY A 350 -72.03 90.67 52.90
CA GLY A 350 -71.87 90.29 51.49
C GLY A 350 -72.08 91.42 50.48
N THR A 351 -72.61 92.58 50.87
CA THR A 351 -72.60 93.79 50.02
C THR A 351 -71.16 94.17 49.67
N GLY A 352 -70.86 94.50 48.41
CA GLY A 352 -69.49 94.67 47.92
C GLY A 352 -68.73 93.37 47.62
N GLY A 353 -69.33 92.19 47.85
CA GLY A 353 -68.81 90.90 47.40
C GLY A 353 -69.31 90.51 46.01
N GLU A 354 -68.79 89.41 45.47
CA GLU A 354 -69.04 88.94 44.10
C GLU A 354 -70.53 88.71 43.81
N ALA A 355 -71.23 87.94 44.65
CA ALA A 355 -72.64 87.61 44.44
C ALA A 355 -73.55 88.86 44.47
N TRP A 356 -73.21 89.82 45.34
CA TRP A 356 -73.92 91.10 45.38
C TRP A 356 -73.65 91.94 44.12
N ARG A 357 -72.44 91.88 43.56
CA ARG A 357 -72.07 92.62 42.36
C ARG A 357 -72.78 92.08 41.12
N GLU A 358 -72.88 90.75 40.98
CA GLU A 358 -73.69 90.15 39.90
C GLU A 358 -75.15 90.60 39.98
N LEU A 359 -75.71 90.62 41.20
CA LEU A 359 -77.05 91.15 41.46
C LEU A 359 -77.14 92.63 41.07
N PHE A 360 -76.17 93.46 41.46
CA PHE A 360 -76.15 94.89 41.14
C PHE A 360 -76.00 95.15 39.64
N ASP A 361 -75.13 94.42 38.94
CA ASP A 361 -74.94 94.53 37.50
C ASP A 361 -76.19 94.09 36.72
N ALA A 362 -76.87 93.05 37.20
CA ALA A 362 -78.16 92.64 36.65
C ALA A 362 -79.22 93.74 36.87
N ALA A 363 -79.27 94.33 38.08
CA ALA A 363 -80.14 95.45 38.38
C ALA A 363 -79.83 96.69 37.51
N ARG A 364 -78.55 97.00 37.26
CA ARG A 364 -78.11 98.06 36.35
C ARG A 364 -78.60 97.82 34.92
N LYS A 365 -78.44 96.59 34.41
CA LYS A 365 -78.94 96.22 33.07
C LYS A 365 -80.47 96.34 32.98
N PHE A 366 -81.18 95.91 34.02
CA PHE A 366 -82.64 96.02 34.08
C PHE A 366 -83.13 97.47 34.24
N ALA A 367 -82.38 98.31 34.94
CA ALA A 367 -82.72 99.73 35.10
C ALA A 367 -82.80 100.47 33.75
N ILE A 368 -81.92 100.13 32.80
CA ILE A 368 -81.95 100.68 31.43
C ILE A 368 -83.29 100.42 30.73
N GLN A 369 -83.95 99.29 31.01
CA GLN A 369 -85.23 98.94 30.40
C GLN A 369 -86.42 99.46 31.21
N SER A 370 -86.34 99.43 32.53
CA SER A 370 -87.44 99.79 33.44
C SER A 370 -87.61 101.30 33.64
N HIS A 371 -86.54 102.09 33.44
CA HIS A 371 -86.54 103.54 33.60
C HIS A 371 -85.93 104.21 32.36
N PRO A 372 -86.59 104.14 31.19
CA PRO A 372 -86.01 104.57 29.92
C PRO A 372 -85.66 106.06 29.88
N ASP A 373 -86.38 106.88 30.64
CA ASP A 373 -86.21 108.34 30.66
C ASP A 373 -85.13 108.81 31.67
N LYS A 374 -84.45 107.88 32.35
CA LYS A 374 -83.45 108.18 33.39
C LYS A 374 -82.16 107.37 33.19
N ALA A 375 -81.03 107.95 33.57
CA ALA A 375 -79.73 107.29 33.46
C ALA A 375 -79.35 106.64 34.80
N PHE A 376 -79.11 105.33 34.80
CA PHE A 376 -78.58 104.64 35.99
C PHE A 376 -77.15 105.11 36.29
N PRO A 377 -76.78 105.39 37.56
CA PRO A 377 -77.55 105.16 38.80
C PRO A 377 -78.40 106.36 39.28
N ASP A 378 -78.42 107.49 38.56
CA ASP A 378 -79.19 108.67 38.97
C ASP A 378 -80.67 108.58 38.56
N LEU A 379 -81.40 107.73 39.28
CA LEU A 379 -82.83 107.54 39.06
C LEU A 379 -83.68 108.60 39.79
N GLY A 380 -83.12 109.36 40.73
CA GLY A 380 -83.87 110.29 41.60
C GLY A 380 -84.70 109.61 42.69
N THR A 381 -85.09 110.38 43.71
CA THR A 381 -85.71 109.88 44.96
C THR A 381 -87.08 109.24 44.77
N ASP A 382 -87.87 109.72 43.81
CA ASP A 382 -89.26 109.27 43.62
C ASP A 382 -89.37 108.06 42.68
N SER A 383 -88.25 107.60 42.11
CA SER A 383 -88.26 106.45 41.20
C SER A 383 -88.40 105.11 41.94
N PRO A 384 -89.15 104.15 41.37
CA PRO A 384 -89.15 102.77 41.83
C PRO A 384 -87.76 102.13 41.79
N CYS A 385 -87.35 101.50 42.89
CA CYS A 385 -86.11 100.73 42.94
C CYS A 385 -86.14 99.55 41.94
N PRO A 386 -85.10 99.32 41.10
CA PRO A 386 -85.05 98.21 40.15
C PRO A 386 -85.14 96.80 40.77
N LEU A 387 -85.01 96.68 42.09
CA LEU A 387 -85.09 95.41 42.82
C LEU A 387 -86.41 95.22 43.57
N CYS A 388 -86.80 96.18 44.43
CA CYS A 388 -88.00 96.06 45.28
C CYS A 388 -89.21 96.88 44.81
N GLN A 389 -89.05 97.71 43.77
CA GLN A 389 -90.08 98.57 43.17
C GLN A 389 -90.70 99.63 44.12
N GLN A 390 -90.15 99.84 45.32
CA GLN A 390 -90.52 100.95 46.20
C GLN A 390 -89.78 102.25 45.80
N PRO A 391 -90.33 103.45 46.08
CA PRO A 391 -89.62 104.71 45.85
C PRO A 391 -88.25 104.72 46.53
N LEU A 392 -87.22 105.17 45.82
CA LEU A 392 -85.83 105.06 46.28
C LEU A 392 -85.55 105.89 47.53
N ALA A 393 -86.13 107.09 47.66
CA ALA A 393 -85.85 108.03 48.76
C ALA A 393 -84.33 108.14 49.03
N GLU A 394 -83.87 107.88 50.28
CA GLU A 394 -82.45 107.85 50.66
C GLU A 394 -81.62 106.82 49.85
N GLY A 395 -82.27 105.79 49.31
CA GLY A 395 -81.67 104.75 48.47
C GLY A 395 -81.13 105.27 47.13
N ALA A 396 -81.58 106.43 46.63
CA ALA A 396 -81.04 107.03 45.41
C ALA A 396 -79.56 107.41 45.57
N VAL A 397 -79.20 108.00 46.71
CA VAL A 397 -77.81 108.35 47.06
C VAL A 397 -76.97 107.08 47.27
N ARG A 398 -77.56 106.06 47.89
CA ARG A 398 -76.88 104.77 48.10
C ARG A 398 -76.57 104.05 46.78
N LEU A 399 -77.47 104.15 45.78
CA LEU A 399 -77.28 103.57 44.44
C LEU A 399 -76.08 104.18 43.71
N LEU A 400 -75.91 105.51 43.79
CA LEU A 400 -74.74 106.23 43.27
C LEU A 400 -73.44 105.75 43.92
N ARG A 401 -73.45 105.54 45.24
CA ARG A 401 -72.27 105.04 45.97
C ARG A 401 -71.91 103.61 45.56
N PHE A 402 -72.92 102.76 45.32
CA PHE A 402 -72.71 101.39 44.85
C PHE A 402 -72.11 101.37 43.43
N GLU A 403 -72.58 102.21 42.51
CA GLU A 403 -71.97 102.31 41.18
C GLU A 403 -70.53 102.83 41.28
N ALA A 404 -70.26 103.87 42.09
CA ALA A 404 -68.91 104.39 42.28
C ALA A 404 -67.93 103.33 42.81
N PHE A 405 -68.37 102.48 43.75
CA PHE A 405 -67.59 101.36 44.25
C PHE A 405 -67.30 100.32 43.16
N ILE A 406 -68.29 99.96 42.34
CA ILE A 406 -68.14 99.00 41.24
C ILE A 406 -67.24 99.54 40.12
N GLN A 407 -67.22 100.86 39.93
CA GLN A 407 -66.36 101.53 38.95
C GLN A 407 -64.93 101.76 39.44
N ALA A 408 -64.63 101.48 40.72
CA ALA A 408 -63.29 101.63 41.27
C ALA A 408 -62.27 100.72 40.55
N GLU A 409 -61.06 101.22 40.35
CA GLU A 409 -60.03 100.57 39.52
C GLU A 409 -59.70 99.14 40.01
N ALA A 410 -59.57 98.95 41.32
CA ALA A 410 -59.28 97.63 41.92
C ALA A 410 -60.32 96.56 41.56
N GLU A 411 -61.58 96.94 41.44
CA GLU A 411 -62.70 96.05 41.11
C GLU A 411 -62.76 95.73 39.60
N LYS A 412 -62.28 96.62 38.73
CA LYS A 412 -62.11 96.35 37.29
C LYS A 412 -60.91 95.44 37.02
N THR A 413 -59.80 95.68 37.71
CA THR A 413 -58.58 94.87 37.58
C THR A 413 -58.85 93.41 37.98
N ALA A 414 -59.54 93.16 39.10
CA ALA A 414 -59.87 91.80 39.54
C ALA A 414 -60.70 91.03 38.50
N GLN A 415 -61.67 91.70 37.88
CA GLN A 415 -62.51 91.10 36.84
C GLN A 415 -61.72 90.81 35.56
N ALA A 416 -60.85 91.74 35.11
CA ALA A 416 -60.00 91.54 33.95
C ALA A 416 -59.05 90.35 34.13
N CYS A 417 -58.41 90.24 35.30
CA CYS A 417 -57.55 89.10 35.63
C CYS A 417 -58.32 87.77 35.67
N ARG A 418 -59.57 87.77 36.16
CA ARG A 418 -60.44 86.58 36.12
C ARG A 418 -60.74 86.14 34.69
N THR A 419 -61.15 87.08 33.84
CA THR A 419 -61.45 86.79 32.43
C THR A 419 -60.23 86.24 31.72
N ALA A 420 -59.05 86.81 31.96
CA ALA A 420 -57.79 86.31 31.40
C ALA A 420 -57.44 84.89 31.89
N LEU A 421 -57.58 84.60 33.19
CA LEU A 421 -57.33 83.27 33.73
C LEU A 421 -58.31 82.23 33.16
N TYR A 422 -59.62 82.53 33.15
CA TYR A 422 -60.63 81.57 32.68
C TYR A 422 -60.65 81.37 31.17
N ALA A 423 -60.16 82.34 30.39
CA ALA A 423 -59.97 82.20 28.94
C ALA A 423 -58.96 81.10 28.60
N GLU A 424 -57.94 80.90 29.44
CA GLU A 424 -56.91 79.86 29.26
C GLU A 424 -57.25 78.57 30.00
N TYR A 425 -57.85 78.70 31.19
CA TYR A 425 -58.22 77.56 32.03
C TYR A 425 -59.31 76.67 31.40
N LYS A 426 -60.34 77.27 30.79
CA LYS A 426 -61.45 76.50 30.19
C LYS A 426 -60.99 75.59 29.03
N PRO A 427 -60.23 76.08 28.03
CA PRO A 427 -59.66 75.21 26.99
C PRO A 427 -58.70 74.16 27.56
N PHE A 428 -57.86 74.52 28.53
CA PHE A 428 -56.93 73.57 29.16
C PHE A 428 -57.66 72.40 29.85
N VAL A 429 -58.76 72.67 30.56
CA VAL A 429 -59.55 71.66 31.25
C VAL A 429 -60.19 70.66 30.28
N ALA A 430 -60.56 71.14 29.10
CA ALA A 430 -61.20 70.36 28.04
C ALA A 430 -60.22 69.49 27.23
N ASN A 431 -58.90 69.64 27.41
CA ASN A 431 -57.92 68.80 26.73
C ASN A 431 -58.09 67.32 27.13
N ILE A 432 -58.20 66.45 26.13
CA ILE A 432 -58.20 65.00 26.29
C ILE A 432 -56.75 64.50 26.22
N LEU A 433 -56.28 63.80 27.25
CA LEU A 433 -54.87 63.36 27.37
C LEU A 433 -54.65 61.86 27.15
N THR A 434 -55.64 61.16 26.60
CA THR A 434 -55.48 59.78 26.16
C THR A 434 -54.55 59.74 24.93
N LEU A 435 -53.68 58.73 24.90
CA LEU A 435 -52.77 58.45 23.78
C LEU A 435 -53.46 57.65 22.67
N ASN A 436 -54.68 57.17 22.93
CA ASN A 436 -55.47 56.27 22.08
C ASN A 436 -54.79 54.92 21.86
N LEU A 437 -54.13 54.39 22.90
CA LEU A 437 -53.54 53.06 22.90
C LEU A 437 -54.62 52.00 23.13
N ASP A 438 -55.06 51.32 22.06
CA ASP A 438 -56.01 50.22 22.15
C ASP A 438 -55.36 48.92 22.64
N ASP A 439 -56.17 47.98 23.13
CA ASP A 439 -55.67 46.70 23.69
C ASP A 439 -54.89 45.87 22.65
N VAL A 440 -55.25 46.00 21.36
CA VAL A 440 -54.58 45.31 20.26
C VAL A 440 -53.17 45.87 20.04
N THR A 441 -53.03 47.19 19.86
CA THR A 441 -51.70 47.81 19.68
C THR A 441 -50.85 47.65 20.94
N ARG A 442 -51.45 47.64 22.13
CA ARG A 442 -50.72 47.34 23.38
C ARG A 442 -50.18 45.92 23.39
N GLY A 443 -51.02 44.91 23.12
CA GLY A 443 -50.58 43.51 23.08
C GLY A 443 -49.50 43.29 22.00
N GLU A 444 -49.60 44.01 20.88
CA GLU A 444 -48.57 44.05 19.87
C GLU A 444 -47.25 44.64 20.42
N ILE A 445 -47.25 45.80 21.08
CA ILE A 445 -46.02 46.35 21.64
C ILE A 445 -45.46 45.42 22.72
N GLU A 446 -46.31 44.82 23.55
CA GLU A 446 -45.92 43.92 24.66
C GLU A 446 -45.17 42.67 24.18
N VAL A 447 -45.54 42.09 23.04
CA VAL A 447 -44.80 40.97 22.43
C VAL A 447 -43.39 41.38 21.99
N LEU A 448 -43.17 42.65 21.65
CA LEU A 448 -41.89 43.12 21.11
C LEU A 448 -40.99 43.76 22.17
N ASP A 449 -41.58 44.53 23.08
CA ASP A 449 -40.94 45.19 24.22
C ASP A 449 -41.98 45.32 25.35
N PRO A 450 -42.05 44.33 26.28
CA PRO A 450 -42.99 44.34 27.39
C PRO A 450 -42.86 45.58 28.29
N GLN A 451 -41.64 46.08 28.43
CA GLN A 451 -41.37 47.25 29.27
C GLN A 451 -41.91 48.52 28.62
N LEU A 452 -41.74 48.68 27.31
CA LEU A 452 -42.27 49.83 26.57
C LEU A 452 -43.80 49.89 26.59
N ALA A 453 -44.50 48.75 26.51
CA ALA A 453 -45.95 48.70 26.62
C ALA A 453 -46.44 49.20 28.00
N ASN A 454 -45.77 48.78 29.07
CA ASN A 454 -46.05 49.22 30.44
C ASN A 454 -45.74 50.71 30.63
N ASP A 455 -44.59 51.17 30.16
CA ASP A 455 -44.16 52.57 30.26
C ASP A 455 -45.14 53.50 29.50
N THR A 456 -45.65 53.07 28.34
CA THR A 456 -46.63 53.85 27.56
C THR A 456 -47.96 54.00 28.29
N LYS A 457 -48.44 52.95 28.94
CA LYS A 457 -49.65 53.00 29.76
C LYS A 457 -49.48 53.84 31.02
N ALA A 458 -48.34 53.71 31.69
CA ALA A 458 -48.00 54.52 32.86
C ALA A 458 -47.92 56.01 32.51
N PHE A 459 -47.38 56.34 31.33
CA PHE A 459 -47.29 57.71 30.84
C PHE A 459 -48.67 58.35 30.59
N GLU A 460 -49.62 57.63 29.99
CA GLU A 460 -51.00 58.13 29.79
C GLU A 460 -51.69 58.47 31.13
N LEU A 461 -51.53 57.59 32.13
CA LEU A 461 -52.04 57.83 33.48
C LEU A 461 -51.37 59.05 34.12
N ALA A 462 -50.06 59.20 33.93
CA ALA A 462 -49.31 60.32 34.47
C ALA A 462 -49.70 61.68 33.84
N LEU A 463 -49.98 61.72 32.54
CA LEU A 463 -50.51 62.92 31.86
C LEU A 463 -51.86 63.35 32.44
N THR A 464 -52.77 62.38 32.61
CA THR A 464 -54.10 62.64 33.18
C THR A 464 -54.02 63.10 34.64
N ALA A 465 -53.16 62.47 35.44
CA ALA A 465 -52.90 62.86 36.81
C ALA A 465 -52.32 64.28 36.90
N ARG A 466 -51.37 64.62 36.03
CA ARG A 466 -50.76 65.96 35.97
C ARG A 466 -51.79 67.04 35.62
N GLN A 467 -52.67 66.78 34.66
CA GLN A 467 -53.78 67.69 34.35
C GLN A 467 -54.72 67.88 35.54
N GLY A 468 -55.05 66.80 36.25
CA GLY A 468 -55.85 66.86 37.48
C GLY A 468 -55.20 67.72 38.56
N ALA A 469 -53.88 67.57 38.76
CA ALA A 469 -53.11 68.37 39.70
C ALA A 469 -53.09 69.86 39.31
N ILE A 470 -52.92 70.19 38.02
CA ILE A 470 -52.95 71.58 37.54
C ILE A 470 -54.35 72.19 37.70
N LYS A 471 -55.41 71.42 37.42
CA LYS A 471 -56.80 71.83 37.64
C LYS A 471 -57.04 72.21 39.10
N ALA A 472 -56.64 71.33 40.02
CA ALA A 472 -56.74 71.58 41.45
C ALA A 472 -55.90 72.79 41.88
N ALA A 473 -54.69 72.95 41.33
CA ALA A 473 -53.77 74.04 41.64
C ALA A 473 -54.32 75.41 41.25
N VAL A 474 -54.99 75.54 40.09
CA VAL A 474 -55.62 76.80 39.67
C VAL A 474 -56.76 77.21 40.62
N LEU A 475 -57.54 76.24 41.12
CA LEU A 475 -58.70 76.51 41.98
C LEU A 475 -58.32 76.75 43.45
N ALA A 476 -57.42 75.93 44.00
CA ALA A 476 -57.00 75.99 45.40
C ALA A 476 -55.77 76.89 45.63
N HIS A 477 -55.10 77.30 44.54
CA HIS A 477 -53.87 78.08 44.54
C HIS A 477 -52.73 77.41 45.35
N GLN A 478 -52.63 76.09 45.20
CA GLN A 478 -51.57 75.24 45.75
C GLN A 478 -50.87 74.55 44.57
N TRP A 479 -49.66 74.98 44.26
CA TRP A 479 -48.93 74.56 43.06
C TRP A 479 -47.92 73.45 43.33
N ASP A 480 -47.81 72.99 44.58
CA ASP A 480 -46.87 71.94 44.97
C ASP A 480 -47.21 70.63 44.24
N GLY A 481 -46.19 69.97 43.70
CA GLY A 481 -46.35 68.71 42.93
C GLY A 481 -46.75 68.86 41.45
N THR A 482 -47.00 70.07 40.93
CA THR A 482 -47.36 70.28 39.50
C THR A 482 -46.16 70.27 38.53
N ASN A 483 -44.94 70.25 39.09
CA ASN A 483 -43.67 70.36 38.36
C ASN A 483 -42.88 69.05 38.28
N GLN A 484 -43.49 67.88 38.49
CA GLN A 484 -42.77 66.63 38.31
C GLN A 484 -42.51 66.37 36.81
N ALA A 485 -41.25 66.07 36.45
CA ALA A 485 -40.90 65.71 35.08
C ALA A 485 -41.51 64.35 34.72
N LEU A 486 -42.16 64.27 33.55
CA LEU A 486 -42.71 63.03 33.01
C LEU A 486 -41.70 62.38 32.05
N VAL A 487 -41.52 61.07 32.15
CA VAL A 487 -40.66 60.32 31.22
C VAL A 487 -41.46 59.95 29.99
N ASN A 488 -41.20 60.62 28.86
CA ASN A 488 -41.95 60.43 27.63
C ASN A 488 -41.43 59.21 26.83
N PRO A 489 -42.26 58.18 26.56
CA PRO A 489 -41.85 56.98 25.83
C PRO A 489 -41.74 57.17 24.31
N ALA A 490 -42.07 58.36 23.78
CA ALA A 490 -42.15 58.62 22.34
C ALA A 490 -40.90 58.21 21.55
N ALA A 491 -39.69 58.54 22.04
CA ALA A 491 -38.45 58.20 21.34
C ALA A 491 -38.26 56.68 21.19
N ARG A 492 -38.63 55.91 22.22
CA ARG A 492 -38.56 54.44 22.19
C ARG A 492 -39.63 53.83 21.29
N LEU A 493 -40.84 54.38 21.30
CA LEU A 493 -41.91 54.00 20.37
C LEU A 493 -41.51 54.29 18.91
N GLN A 494 -40.85 55.41 18.66
CA GLN A 494 -40.37 55.78 17.33
C GLN A 494 -39.27 54.82 16.83
N ALA A 495 -38.29 54.50 17.68
CA ALA A 495 -37.26 53.52 17.36
C ALA A 495 -37.85 52.12 17.07
N LEU A 496 -38.90 51.72 17.80
CA LEU A 496 -39.61 50.47 17.52
C LEU A 496 -40.33 50.50 16.18
N ALA A 497 -40.99 51.61 15.83
CA ALA A 497 -41.64 51.79 14.53
C ALA A 497 -40.62 51.77 13.37
N GLU A 498 -39.45 52.39 13.54
CA GLU A 498 -38.36 52.37 12.56
C GLU A 498 -37.82 50.95 12.34
N LYS A 499 -37.61 50.20 13.43
CA LYS A 499 -37.19 48.79 13.35
C LYS A 499 -38.20 47.93 12.57
N LEU A 500 -39.49 48.07 12.87
CA LEU A 500 -40.56 47.35 12.17
C LEU A 500 -40.63 47.71 10.68
N ASN A 501 -40.37 48.98 10.32
CA ASN A 501 -40.29 49.40 8.92
C ASN A 501 -39.05 48.84 8.19
N ALA A 502 -37.90 48.74 8.87
CA ALA A 502 -36.69 48.14 8.30
C ALA A 502 -36.86 46.63 8.03
N GLU A 503 -37.51 45.92 8.96
CA GLU A 503 -37.86 44.51 8.78
C GLU A 503 -38.87 44.32 7.63
N ALA A 504 -39.87 45.19 7.51
CA ALA A 504 -40.82 45.17 6.39
C ALA A 504 -40.12 45.42 5.03
N GLY A 505 -39.19 46.38 4.97
CA GLY A 505 -38.42 46.67 3.75
C GLY A 505 -37.53 45.50 3.32
N THR A 506 -36.95 44.76 4.27
CA THR A 506 -36.16 43.56 3.98
C THR A 506 -37.02 42.45 3.36
N LEU A 507 -38.24 42.26 3.87
CA LEU A 507 -39.19 41.28 3.34
C LEU A 507 -39.75 41.68 1.97
N GLU A 508 -39.90 42.97 1.68
CA GLU A 508 -40.32 43.48 0.37
C GLU A 508 -39.24 43.27 -0.70
N ILE A 509 -37.98 43.54 -0.38
CA ILE A 509 -36.84 43.23 -1.26
C ILE A 509 -36.79 41.73 -1.54
N ALA A 510 -37.05 40.89 -0.52
CA ALA A 510 -37.14 39.44 -0.68
C ALA A 510 -38.37 38.95 -1.46
N SER A 511 -39.31 39.83 -1.82
CA SER A 511 -40.52 39.52 -2.59
C SER A 511 -40.44 39.80 -4.10
N ASP A 512 -39.33 40.42 -4.55
CA ASP A 512 -38.97 40.52 -5.97
C ASP A 512 -38.44 39.16 -6.45
N GLU A 513 -39.05 38.57 -7.48
CA GLU A 513 -38.69 37.25 -8.03
C GLU A 513 -37.20 37.14 -8.41
N LYS A 514 -36.59 38.23 -8.91
CA LYS A 514 -35.16 38.26 -9.24
C LYS A 514 -34.28 38.28 -7.99
N ALA A 515 -34.68 39.04 -6.97
CA ALA A 515 -33.95 39.12 -5.70
C ALA A 515 -34.10 37.83 -4.88
N ARG A 516 -35.29 37.22 -4.88
CA ARG A 516 -35.54 35.90 -4.26
C ARG A 516 -34.70 34.81 -4.92
N ALA A 517 -34.57 34.81 -6.24
CA ALA A 517 -33.67 33.88 -6.94
C ALA A 517 -32.19 34.07 -6.55
N ALA A 518 -31.73 35.32 -6.40
CA ALA A 518 -30.37 35.62 -5.95
C ALA A 518 -30.11 35.19 -4.49
N LEU A 519 -31.05 35.48 -3.58
CA LEU A 519 -30.98 35.06 -2.17
C LEU A 519 -31.11 33.54 -2.02
N GLN A 520 -31.96 32.90 -2.81
CA GLN A 520 -32.07 31.44 -2.87
C GLN A 520 -30.75 30.82 -3.35
N LYS A 521 -30.09 31.43 -4.35
CA LYS A 521 -28.78 30.96 -4.82
C LYS A 521 -27.70 31.10 -3.75
N GLN A 522 -27.66 32.23 -3.04
CA GLN A 522 -26.74 32.42 -1.90
C GLN A 522 -27.01 31.44 -0.76
N PHE A 523 -28.29 31.21 -0.43
CA PHE A 523 -28.67 30.22 0.58
C PHE A 523 -28.23 28.81 0.18
N VAL A 524 -28.49 28.39 -1.06
CA VAL A 524 -28.08 27.07 -1.57
C VAL A 524 -26.55 26.90 -1.55
N GLU A 525 -25.79 27.95 -1.83
CA GLU A 525 -24.32 27.95 -1.74
C GLU A 525 -23.83 27.79 -0.29
N LEU A 526 -24.37 28.58 0.65
CA LEU A 526 -24.01 28.50 2.07
C LEU A 526 -24.47 27.17 2.70
N ASP A 527 -25.68 26.70 2.38
CA ASP A 527 -26.23 25.44 2.86
C ASP A 527 -25.39 24.25 2.40
N ALA A 528 -24.90 24.28 1.16
CA ALA A 528 -23.97 23.27 0.66
C ALA A 528 -22.64 23.27 1.42
N ARG A 529 -22.09 24.45 1.76
CA ARG A 529 -20.86 24.56 2.59
C ARG A 529 -21.08 24.06 4.02
N VAL A 530 -22.22 24.40 4.65
CA VAL A 530 -22.59 23.89 5.98
C VAL A 530 -22.68 22.36 5.96
N ARG A 531 -23.37 21.77 4.98
CA ARG A 531 -23.45 20.31 4.85
C ARG A 531 -22.08 19.67 4.58
N LEU A 532 -21.23 20.30 3.76
CA LEU A 532 -19.86 19.84 3.52
C LEU A 532 -19.03 19.82 4.81
N SER A 533 -19.17 20.82 5.67
CA SER A 533 -18.46 20.89 6.95
C SER A 533 -18.77 19.69 7.86
N GLN A 534 -20.01 19.19 7.83
CA GLN A 534 -20.47 18.05 8.63
C GLN A 534 -19.91 16.71 8.15
N VAL A 535 -19.60 16.59 6.85
CA VAL A 535 -19.08 15.35 6.24
C VAL A 535 -17.64 15.48 5.75
N LYS A 536 -16.93 16.53 6.17
CA LYS A 536 -15.56 16.86 5.74
C LYS A 536 -14.62 15.66 5.84
N ASP A 537 -14.57 14.99 6.98
CA ASP A 537 -13.65 13.86 7.21
C ASP A 537 -13.95 12.67 6.30
N ALA A 538 -15.24 12.45 5.98
CA ALA A 538 -15.66 11.43 5.04
C ALA A 538 -15.19 11.77 3.60
N VAL A 539 -15.26 13.04 3.20
CA VAL A 539 -14.75 13.51 1.89
C VAL A 539 -13.22 13.38 1.82
N VAL A 540 -12.49 13.77 2.87
CA VAL A 540 -11.03 13.61 2.96
C VAL A 540 -10.63 12.13 2.86
N THR A 541 -11.35 11.25 3.54
CA THR A 541 -11.15 9.79 3.46
C THR A 541 -11.40 9.28 2.05
N ALA A 542 -12.46 9.75 1.38
CA ALA A 542 -12.76 9.37 0.00
C ALA A 542 -11.67 9.83 -0.98
N VAL A 543 -11.14 11.05 -0.84
CA VAL A 543 -10.00 11.54 -1.65
C VAL A 543 -8.75 10.71 -1.41
N THR A 544 -8.48 10.31 -0.16
CA THR A 544 -7.34 9.44 0.17
C THR A 544 -7.47 8.06 -0.50
N ARG A 545 -8.67 7.47 -0.48
CA ARG A 545 -8.96 6.22 -1.21
C ARG A 545 -8.81 6.37 -2.71
N LEU A 546 -9.29 7.48 -3.31
CA LEU A 546 -9.10 7.77 -4.73
C LEU A 546 -7.60 7.93 -5.07
N GLY A 547 -6.82 8.55 -4.20
CA GLY A 547 -5.36 8.64 -4.29
C GLY A 547 -4.70 7.26 -4.29
N HIS A 548 -5.11 6.38 -3.38
CA HIS A 548 -4.65 4.98 -3.32
C HIS A 548 -5.00 4.22 -4.60
N GLN A 549 -6.26 4.31 -5.06
CA GLN A 549 -6.70 3.69 -6.32
C GLN A 549 -5.92 4.20 -7.54
N ALA A 550 -5.57 5.50 -7.58
CA ALA A 550 -4.75 6.05 -8.65
C ALA A 550 -3.33 5.46 -8.66
N ARG A 551 -2.72 5.25 -7.49
CA ARG A 551 -1.42 4.56 -7.37
C ARG A 551 -1.53 3.08 -7.78
N LEU A 552 -2.58 2.38 -7.35
CA LEU A 552 -2.85 1.00 -7.79
C LEU A 552 -3.04 0.89 -9.31
N LYS A 553 -3.69 1.87 -9.96
CA LYS A 553 -3.78 1.94 -11.43
C LYS A 553 -2.40 2.13 -12.10
N GLN A 554 -1.48 2.86 -11.47
CA GLN A 554 -0.10 2.94 -11.94
C GLN A 554 0.60 1.58 -11.80
N CYS A 555 0.41 0.86 -10.68
CA CYS A 555 0.90 -0.52 -10.54
C CYS A 555 0.36 -1.45 -11.64
N LEU A 556 -0.93 -1.35 -12.00
CA LEU A 556 -1.52 -2.12 -13.12
C LEU A 556 -0.82 -1.84 -14.46
N SER A 557 -0.36 -0.61 -14.67
CA SER A 557 0.38 -0.26 -15.88
C SER A 557 1.79 -0.88 -15.90
N ALA A 558 2.42 -1.06 -14.74
CA ALA A 558 3.75 -1.62 -14.60
C ALA A 558 3.80 -3.15 -14.74
N VAL A 559 2.70 -3.87 -14.46
CA VAL A 559 2.62 -5.34 -14.62
C VAL A 559 2.20 -5.79 -16.03
N LYS A 560 2.20 -4.88 -17.02
CA LYS A 560 1.88 -5.23 -18.41
C LYS A 560 2.96 -6.13 -19.02
N THR A 561 2.57 -7.29 -19.52
CA THR A 561 3.50 -8.31 -20.05
C THR A 561 3.97 -8.09 -21.48
N LYS A 562 3.48 -7.07 -22.20
CA LYS A 562 3.77 -6.87 -23.64
C LYS A 562 5.28 -6.73 -23.93
N ALA A 563 6.00 -5.99 -23.09
CA ALA A 563 7.45 -5.78 -23.24
C ALA A 563 8.24 -7.08 -22.96
N ILE A 564 7.83 -7.83 -21.93
CA ILE A 564 8.38 -9.14 -21.59
C ILE A 564 8.20 -10.11 -22.76
N SER A 565 6.99 -10.19 -23.33
CA SER A 565 6.72 -11.06 -24.48
C SER A 565 7.45 -10.65 -25.74
N LEU A 566 7.64 -9.33 -26.00
CA LEU A 566 8.49 -8.87 -27.11
C LEU A 566 9.93 -9.37 -26.95
N LYS A 567 10.50 -9.18 -25.75
CA LYS A 567 11.89 -9.57 -25.50
C LYS A 567 12.09 -11.08 -25.53
N ALA A 568 11.12 -11.83 -25.00
CA ALA A 568 11.09 -13.28 -25.07
C ALA A 568 11.11 -13.78 -26.53
N SER A 569 10.27 -13.21 -27.41
CA SER A 569 10.27 -13.55 -28.84
C SER A 569 11.60 -13.20 -29.51
N GLU A 570 12.16 -12.01 -29.26
CA GLU A 570 13.44 -11.57 -29.85
C GLU A 570 14.59 -12.53 -29.49
N LEU A 571 14.69 -12.92 -28.21
CA LEU A 571 15.73 -13.83 -27.74
C LEU A 571 15.48 -15.28 -28.16
N ALA A 572 14.22 -15.72 -28.18
CA ALA A 572 13.86 -17.04 -28.67
C ALA A 572 14.19 -17.19 -30.16
N GLU A 573 13.94 -16.19 -31.00
CA GLU A 573 14.30 -16.24 -32.42
C GLU A 573 15.82 -16.34 -32.64
N LYS A 574 16.62 -15.68 -31.79
CA LYS A 574 18.09 -15.78 -31.82
C LYS A 574 18.62 -17.16 -31.41
N VAL A 575 18.02 -17.80 -30.41
CA VAL A 575 18.57 -19.03 -29.79
C VAL A 575 17.87 -20.30 -30.27
N VAL A 576 16.56 -20.26 -30.50
CA VAL A 576 15.74 -21.38 -30.99
C VAL A 576 15.83 -21.41 -32.51
N SER A 577 17.00 -21.78 -33.01
CA SER A 577 17.32 -21.86 -34.44
C SER A 577 17.05 -23.26 -35.01
N LYS A 578 17.03 -23.35 -36.34
CA LYS A 578 17.03 -24.64 -37.05
C LYS A 578 18.25 -25.49 -36.67
N GLU A 579 19.38 -24.86 -36.38
CA GLU A 579 20.62 -25.54 -35.97
C GLU A 579 20.46 -26.28 -34.64
N LEU A 580 19.70 -25.72 -33.69
CA LEU A 580 19.39 -26.36 -32.41
C LEU A 580 18.45 -27.55 -32.57
N ALA A 581 17.43 -27.43 -33.43
CA ALA A 581 16.57 -28.56 -33.78
C ALA A 581 17.39 -29.71 -34.39
N GLU A 582 18.30 -29.39 -35.30
CA GLU A 582 19.19 -30.37 -35.93
C GLU A 582 20.17 -30.99 -34.93
N ALA A 583 20.75 -30.19 -34.02
CA ALA A 583 21.63 -30.67 -32.96
C ALA A 583 20.90 -31.65 -32.01
N LEU A 584 19.70 -31.29 -31.53
CA LEU A 584 18.88 -32.14 -30.68
C LEU A 584 18.54 -33.47 -31.38
N ASN A 585 18.10 -33.40 -32.64
CA ASN A 585 17.76 -34.61 -33.41
C ASN A 585 18.98 -35.50 -33.66
N ARG A 586 20.19 -34.93 -33.84
CA ARG A 586 21.45 -35.69 -33.92
C ARG A 586 21.75 -36.40 -32.60
N GLU A 587 21.65 -35.71 -31.48
CA GLU A 587 21.89 -36.28 -30.16
C GLU A 587 20.86 -37.36 -29.79
N PHE A 588 19.57 -37.13 -30.07
CA PHE A 588 18.51 -38.11 -29.83
C PHE A 588 18.70 -39.39 -30.65
N LYS A 589 19.16 -39.25 -31.90
CA LYS A 589 19.54 -40.40 -32.73
C LYS A 589 20.75 -41.15 -32.16
N ALA A 590 21.77 -40.43 -31.69
CA ALA A 590 22.99 -41.03 -31.12
C ALA A 590 22.72 -41.78 -29.79
N LEU A 591 21.90 -41.20 -28.92
CA LEU A 591 21.43 -41.80 -27.66
C LEU A 591 20.34 -42.85 -27.88
N GLY A 592 19.84 -42.94 -29.11
CA GLY A 592 18.97 -43.98 -29.62
C GLY A 592 17.53 -43.89 -29.11
N VAL A 593 17.08 -42.66 -28.94
CA VAL A 593 15.68 -42.21 -28.83
C VAL A 593 15.25 -41.49 -30.12
N GLY A 594 15.84 -41.82 -31.27
CA GLY A 594 15.60 -41.13 -32.54
C GLY A 594 14.21 -41.31 -33.17
N THR A 595 13.33 -42.10 -32.53
CA THR A 595 11.88 -42.09 -32.80
C THR A 595 11.24 -40.77 -32.37
N LEU A 596 11.83 -40.13 -31.36
CA LEU A 596 11.51 -38.78 -30.93
C LEU A 596 12.20 -37.79 -31.87
N ARG A 597 11.40 -36.93 -32.49
CA ARG A 597 11.88 -35.83 -33.33
C ARG A 597 11.39 -34.52 -32.77
N VAL A 598 12.26 -33.52 -32.83
CA VAL A 598 11.91 -32.16 -32.48
C VAL A 598 11.78 -31.36 -33.76
N SER A 599 10.64 -30.69 -33.94
CA SER A 599 10.46 -29.72 -35.00
C SER A 599 10.20 -28.32 -34.45
N LEU A 600 10.64 -27.34 -35.23
CA LEU A 600 10.38 -25.94 -34.96
C LEU A 600 8.91 -25.67 -35.29
N GLN A 601 8.09 -25.46 -34.27
CA GLN A 601 6.71 -25.03 -34.46
C GLN A 601 6.58 -23.56 -34.05
N SER A 602 6.08 -22.74 -34.98
CA SER A 602 5.67 -21.37 -34.69
C SER A 602 4.21 -21.38 -34.23
N ARG A 603 3.96 -21.20 -32.93
CA ARG A 603 2.60 -20.96 -32.43
C ARG A 603 2.36 -19.46 -32.38
N SER A 604 1.26 -19.01 -32.98
CA SER A 604 0.75 -17.65 -32.79
C SER A 604 -0.22 -17.65 -31.62
N ASP A 605 0.16 -17.03 -30.51
CA ASP A 605 -0.82 -16.63 -29.49
C ASP A 605 -0.77 -15.10 -29.35
N ARG A 606 -1.93 -14.45 -29.51
CA ARG A 606 -2.07 -12.98 -29.51
C ARG A 606 -1.12 -12.22 -30.46
N GLY A 607 -0.90 -12.76 -31.67
CA GLY A 607 -0.27 -12.02 -32.79
C GLY A 607 1.26 -11.93 -32.75
N LYS A 608 1.96 -12.82 -32.03
CA LYS A 608 3.42 -13.00 -32.19
C LYS A 608 3.79 -14.47 -32.33
N PRO A 609 4.74 -14.81 -33.21
CA PRO A 609 5.29 -16.15 -33.27
C PRO A 609 6.11 -16.41 -32.00
N LEU A 610 5.70 -17.41 -31.22
CA LEU A 610 6.55 -18.04 -30.23
C LEU A 610 7.23 -19.23 -30.91
N HIS A 611 8.54 -19.14 -31.09
CA HIS A 611 9.36 -20.24 -31.59
C HIS A 611 9.60 -21.22 -30.45
N LYS A 612 8.89 -22.35 -30.48
CA LYS A 612 9.07 -23.46 -29.53
C LYS A 612 9.50 -24.70 -30.31
N LEU A 613 10.43 -25.44 -29.73
CA LEU A 613 10.86 -26.73 -30.25
C LEU A 613 10.00 -27.82 -29.62
N LYS A 614 9.06 -28.38 -30.39
CA LYS A 614 8.10 -29.36 -29.89
C LYS A 614 8.49 -30.77 -30.31
N LEU A 615 8.33 -31.73 -29.41
CA LEU A 615 8.42 -33.15 -29.75
C LEU A 615 7.24 -33.53 -30.68
N GLU A 616 7.54 -34.11 -31.82
CA GLU A 616 6.58 -34.68 -32.75
C GLU A 616 5.97 -35.95 -32.16
N LEU A 617 4.91 -35.79 -31.39
CA LEU A 617 4.12 -36.89 -30.86
C LEU A 617 2.73 -36.91 -31.51
N PRO A 618 2.20 -38.10 -31.88
CA PRO A 618 0.87 -38.23 -32.49
C PRO A 618 -0.28 -37.78 -31.58
N GLN A 619 -0.07 -37.70 -30.26
CA GLN A 619 -1.09 -37.34 -29.26
C GLN A 619 -0.62 -36.16 -28.40
N CYS A 620 -1.52 -35.20 -28.11
CA CYS A 620 -1.29 -34.07 -27.21
C CYS A 620 -1.39 -34.49 -25.73
N ARG A 621 -0.45 -35.30 -25.24
CA ARG A 621 -0.26 -35.56 -23.80
C ARG A 621 1.16 -35.20 -23.38
N SER A 622 1.35 -34.89 -22.09
CA SER A 622 2.67 -34.57 -21.55
C SER A 622 3.63 -35.75 -21.76
N PRO A 623 4.81 -35.56 -22.36
CA PRO A 623 5.77 -36.65 -22.56
C PRO A 623 6.33 -37.21 -21.26
N GLY A 624 6.28 -36.47 -20.15
CA GLY A 624 6.60 -37.02 -18.83
C GLY A 624 5.73 -38.22 -18.45
N ASP A 625 4.48 -38.25 -18.93
CA ASP A 625 3.53 -39.35 -18.71
C ASP A 625 3.65 -40.47 -19.74
N ILE A 626 4.38 -40.25 -20.84
CA ILE A 626 4.46 -41.16 -22.00
C ILE A 626 5.83 -41.83 -22.09
N LEU A 627 6.89 -41.07 -21.83
CA LEU A 627 8.27 -41.51 -21.93
C LEU A 627 8.68 -42.27 -20.68
N SER A 628 9.36 -43.40 -20.87
CA SER A 628 10.00 -44.11 -19.76
C SER A 628 11.09 -43.26 -19.11
N GLU A 629 11.41 -43.51 -17.83
CA GLU A 629 12.49 -42.80 -17.10
C GLU A 629 13.83 -42.83 -17.87
N GLY A 630 14.12 -43.95 -18.55
CA GLY A 630 15.31 -44.07 -19.38
C GLY A 630 15.27 -43.21 -20.66
N GLU A 631 14.10 -42.93 -21.23
CA GLU A 631 13.93 -42.03 -22.40
C GLU A 631 14.02 -40.58 -21.99
N GLN A 632 13.35 -40.24 -20.90
CA GLN A 632 13.47 -38.94 -20.25
C GLN A 632 14.93 -38.56 -20.00
N ARG A 633 15.72 -39.48 -19.43
CA ARG A 633 17.14 -39.26 -19.16
C ARG A 633 17.99 -39.16 -20.42
N ALA A 634 17.74 -39.98 -21.43
CA ALA A 634 18.43 -39.88 -22.72
C ALA A 634 18.14 -38.54 -23.42
N VAL A 635 16.88 -38.09 -23.40
CA VAL A 635 16.46 -36.78 -23.93
C VAL A 635 17.13 -35.64 -23.17
N ALA A 636 17.23 -35.73 -21.84
CA ALA A 636 17.94 -34.73 -21.04
C ALA A 636 19.43 -34.66 -21.35
N ILE A 637 20.14 -35.81 -21.44
CA ILE A 637 21.56 -35.85 -21.81
C ILE A 637 21.77 -35.27 -23.21
N GLY A 638 20.92 -35.65 -24.17
CA GLY A 638 21.02 -35.15 -25.54
C GLY A 638 20.72 -33.66 -25.65
N SER A 639 19.76 -33.17 -24.86
CA SER A 639 19.44 -31.74 -24.77
C SER A 639 20.61 -30.94 -24.22
N PHE A 640 21.20 -31.43 -23.13
CA PHE A 640 22.40 -30.82 -22.55
C PHE A 640 23.57 -30.81 -23.53
N LEU A 641 23.90 -31.93 -24.17
CA LEU A 641 25.00 -31.99 -25.14
C LEU A 641 24.76 -31.07 -26.35
N ALA A 642 23.53 -30.95 -26.83
CA ALA A 642 23.16 -30.03 -27.91
C ALA A 642 23.38 -28.56 -27.50
N GLU A 643 22.99 -28.17 -26.28
CA GLU A 643 23.24 -26.82 -25.76
C GLU A 643 24.75 -26.51 -25.69
N VAL A 644 25.53 -27.39 -25.07
CA VAL A 644 26.97 -27.20 -24.91
C VAL A 644 27.67 -27.18 -26.28
N GLY A 645 27.18 -27.95 -27.26
CA GLY A 645 27.68 -27.93 -28.63
C GLY A 645 27.50 -26.58 -29.33
N LEU A 646 26.36 -25.90 -29.14
CA LEU A 646 26.03 -24.64 -29.83
C LEU A 646 26.68 -23.40 -29.22
N ILE A 647 27.09 -23.48 -27.95
CA ILE A 647 27.79 -22.38 -27.28
C ILE A 647 29.17 -22.14 -27.91
N GLY A 648 29.71 -23.08 -28.70
CA GLY A 648 30.91 -22.91 -29.52
C GLY A 648 32.25 -22.90 -28.78
N GLY A 649 32.23 -22.84 -27.44
CA GLY A 649 33.43 -22.92 -26.60
C GLY A 649 33.89 -24.36 -26.36
N LYS A 650 35.20 -24.55 -26.17
CA LYS A 650 35.82 -25.84 -25.79
C LYS A 650 35.80 -26.11 -24.27
N GLY A 651 34.87 -25.47 -23.55
CA GLY A 651 34.74 -25.64 -22.11
C GLY A 651 34.40 -27.08 -21.72
N GLY A 652 34.89 -27.53 -20.57
CA GLY A 652 34.72 -28.89 -20.10
C GLY A 652 33.30 -29.22 -19.61
N ILE A 653 33.01 -30.51 -19.47
CA ILE A 653 31.72 -31.02 -19.02
C ILE A 653 31.91 -31.92 -17.79
N VAL A 654 31.04 -31.77 -16.79
CA VAL A 654 30.96 -32.67 -15.62
C VAL A 654 29.63 -33.42 -15.62
N PHE A 655 29.68 -34.74 -15.46
CA PHE A 655 28.50 -35.60 -15.28
C PHE A 655 28.48 -36.19 -13.87
N ASP A 656 27.38 -36.01 -13.14
CA ASP A 656 27.12 -36.64 -11.84
C ASP A 656 26.07 -37.75 -12.00
N ASP A 657 26.54 -38.98 -11.95
CA ASP A 657 25.77 -40.21 -12.10
C ASP A 657 24.79 -40.22 -13.30
N PRO A 658 25.30 -40.05 -14.54
CA PRO A 658 24.46 -39.85 -15.72
C PRO A 658 23.59 -41.06 -16.10
N VAL A 659 23.86 -42.22 -15.52
CA VAL A 659 23.26 -43.50 -15.94
C VAL A 659 22.42 -44.21 -14.88
N SER A 660 22.08 -43.55 -13.75
CA SER A 660 21.08 -44.15 -12.84
C SER A 660 19.79 -44.45 -13.60
N SER A 661 19.20 -45.61 -13.33
CA SER A 661 17.96 -46.09 -13.97
C SER A 661 18.03 -46.36 -15.50
N LEU A 662 19.21 -46.32 -16.14
CA LEU A 662 19.35 -46.71 -17.55
C LEU A 662 19.57 -48.22 -17.70
N ASP A 663 19.02 -48.82 -18.75
CA ASP A 663 19.31 -50.19 -19.17
C ASP A 663 20.70 -50.30 -19.82
N HIS A 664 21.22 -51.52 -19.94
CA HIS A 664 22.56 -51.76 -20.49
C HIS A 664 22.75 -51.16 -21.90
N ARG A 665 21.73 -51.25 -22.77
CA ARG A 665 21.76 -50.69 -24.13
C ARG A 665 21.93 -49.18 -24.16
N ARG A 666 21.24 -48.44 -23.28
CA ARG A 666 21.39 -46.97 -23.20
C ARG A 666 22.71 -46.58 -22.57
N ARG A 667 23.17 -47.30 -21.53
CA ARG A 667 24.50 -47.08 -20.93
C ARG A 667 25.62 -47.12 -21.98
N GLU A 668 25.59 -48.11 -22.87
CA GLU A 668 26.53 -48.21 -24.00
C GLU A 668 26.47 -46.96 -24.90
N ARG A 669 25.26 -46.54 -25.30
CA ARG A 669 25.09 -45.37 -26.19
C ARG A 669 25.58 -44.08 -25.55
N VAL A 670 25.30 -43.90 -24.25
CA VAL A 670 25.82 -42.77 -23.47
C VAL A 670 27.35 -42.83 -23.41
N ALA A 671 27.93 -43.98 -23.06
CA ALA A 671 29.39 -44.13 -22.97
C ALA A 671 30.09 -43.79 -24.30
N LYS A 672 29.57 -44.32 -25.41
CA LYS A 672 30.06 -44.03 -26.75
C LYS A 672 29.95 -42.54 -27.09
N ARG A 673 28.81 -41.90 -26.79
CA ARG A 673 28.62 -40.48 -27.09
C ARG A 673 29.57 -39.60 -26.27
N LEU A 674 29.78 -39.93 -24.99
CA LEU A 674 30.73 -39.23 -24.13
C LEU A 674 32.18 -39.41 -24.60
N ALA A 675 32.57 -40.61 -25.05
CA ALA A 675 33.90 -40.84 -25.61
C ALA A 675 34.17 -39.97 -26.86
N VAL A 676 33.19 -39.85 -27.75
CA VAL A 676 33.27 -38.95 -28.92
C VAL A 676 33.39 -37.48 -28.49
N GLU A 677 32.64 -37.08 -27.48
CA GLU A 677 32.67 -35.70 -26.98
C GLU A 677 33.98 -35.37 -26.25
N ALA A 678 34.58 -36.35 -25.56
CA ALA A 678 35.86 -36.21 -24.87
C ALA A 678 37.05 -35.97 -25.82
N ALA A 679 36.88 -36.22 -27.12
CA ALA A 679 37.87 -35.85 -28.13
C ALA A 679 37.90 -34.32 -28.41
N GLN A 680 36.82 -33.60 -28.10
CA GLN A 680 36.69 -32.17 -28.37
C GLN A 680 36.91 -31.29 -27.14
N ARG A 681 36.63 -31.82 -25.95
CA ARG A 681 36.65 -31.09 -24.68
C ARG A 681 36.94 -32.02 -23.49
N GLN A 682 37.35 -31.44 -22.37
CA GLN A 682 37.55 -32.18 -21.12
C GLN A 682 36.21 -32.73 -20.57
N ILE A 683 36.16 -34.01 -20.20
CA ILE A 683 34.99 -34.63 -19.57
C ILE A 683 35.35 -35.24 -18.22
N ILE A 684 34.56 -34.93 -17.19
CA ILE A 684 34.68 -35.50 -15.84
C ILE A 684 33.39 -36.25 -15.53
N VAL A 685 33.48 -37.51 -15.14
CA VAL A 685 32.30 -38.36 -14.85
C VAL A 685 32.41 -38.92 -13.43
N PHE A 686 31.47 -38.60 -12.57
CA PHE A 686 31.25 -39.27 -11.30
C PHE A 686 30.25 -40.41 -11.50
N THR A 687 30.61 -41.63 -11.11
CA THR A 687 29.73 -42.81 -11.25
C THR A 687 29.88 -43.74 -10.06
N HIS A 688 28.79 -44.41 -9.69
CA HIS A 688 28.81 -45.54 -8.75
C HIS A 688 28.78 -46.90 -9.46
N ASP A 689 28.69 -46.88 -10.79
CA ASP A 689 28.52 -48.06 -11.61
C ASP A 689 29.87 -48.46 -12.26
N ILE A 690 30.46 -49.58 -11.79
CA ILE A 690 31.69 -50.15 -12.34
C ILE A 690 31.50 -50.60 -13.79
N TYR A 691 30.33 -51.15 -14.13
CA TYR A 691 30.04 -51.58 -15.49
C TYR A 691 30.09 -50.40 -16.45
N PHE A 692 29.49 -49.26 -16.08
CA PHE A 692 29.55 -48.04 -16.88
C PHE A 692 30.97 -47.47 -16.99
N LEU A 693 31.79 -47.54 -15.92
CA LEU A 693 33.20 -47.15 -15.98
C LEU A 693 33.97 -48.00 -17.01
N CYS A 694 33.76 -49.31 -17.02
CA CYS A 694 34.39 -50.21 -17.99
C CYS A 694 33.99 -49.86 -19.43
N LEU A 695 32.70 -49.57 -19.67
CA LEU A 695 32.20 -49.11 -20.97
C LEU A 695 32.87 -47.80 -21.41
N LEU A 696 33.00 -46.82 -20.50
CA LEU A 696 33.68 -45.55 -20.81
C LEU A 696 35.15 -45.76 -21.16
N ALA A 697 35.86 -46.62 -20.42
CA ALA A 697 37.26 -46.93 -20.70
C ALA A 697 37.44 -47.64 -22.05
N GLU A 698 36.53 -48.54 -22.40
CA GLU A 698 36.54 -49.23 -23.67
C GLU A 698 36.24 -48.27 -24.84
N GLU A 699 35.17 -47.51 -24.77
CA GLU A 699 34.78 -46.57 -25.84
C GLU A 699 35.82 -45.44 -25.99
N ALA A 700 36.43 -44.97 -24.91
CA ALA A 700 37.55 -44.02 -24.99
C ALA A 700 38.77 -44.63 -25.69
N LYS A 701 39.12 -45.90 -25.40
CA LYS A 701 40.21 -46.63 -26.08
C LYS A 701 39.91 -46.82 -27.57
N LEU A 702 38.67 -47.13 -27.94
CA LEU A 702 38.23 -47.24 -29.34
C LEU A 702 38.26 -45.90 -30.07
N ALA A 703 37.91 -44.81 -29.40
CA ALA A 703 37.95 -43.45 -29.95
C ALA A 703 39.37 -42.84 -29.96
N GLY A 704 40.36 -43.48 -29.34
CA GLY A 704 41.73 -42.96 -29.22
C GLY A 704 41.86 -41.77 -28.27
N VAL A 705 40.96 -41.66 -27.28
CA VAL A 705 40.90 -40.56 -26.31
C VAL A 705 41.58 -40.99 -25.01
N PRO A 706 42.43 -40.14 -24.39
CA PRO A 706 43.03 -40.45 -23.10
C PRO A 706 41.96 -40.55 -22.00
N ILE A 707 42.07 -41.57 -21.15
CA ILE A 707 41.19 -41.77 -20.00
C ILE A 707 42.00 -41.94 -18.71
N ALA A 708 41.63 -41.21 -17.67
CA ALA A 708 42.12 -41.37 -16.31
C ALA A 708 41.01 -41.94 -15.43
N THR A 709 41.33 -42.94 -14.61
CA THR A 709 40.39 -43.53 -13.65
C THR A 709 40.92 -43.36 -12.23
N GLN A 710 40.03 -43.00 -11.31
CA GLN A 710 40.32 -42.84 -9.88
C GLN A 710 39.09 -43.20 -9.05
N SER A 711 39.24 -43.35 -7.74
CA SER A 711 38.12 -43.62 -6.85
C SER A 711 38.01 -42.65 -5.67
N LEU A 712 36.80 -42.52 -5.14
CA LEU A 712 36.49 -41.83 -3.90
C LEU A 712 36.12 -42.88 -2.85
N THR A 713 36.78 -42.81 -1.70
CA THR A 713 36.58 -43.75 -0.59
C THR A 713 36.22 -43.02 0.69
N ARG A 714 35.62 -43.77 1.62
CA ARG A 714 35.42 -43.35 3.02
C ARG A 714 36.57 -43.89 3.85
N ARG A 715 37.26 -43.05 4.62
CA ARG A 715 38.26 -43.46 5.61
C ARG A 715 37.95 -42.82 6.97
N ALA A 716 38.78 -43.05 7.97
CA ALA A 716 38.60 -42.50 9.32
C ALA A 716 38.51 -40.97 9.34
N GLU A 717 39.25 -40.30 8.45
CA GLU A 717 39.29 -38.84 8.29
C GLU A 717 37.99 -38.25 7.72
N GLY A 718 37.12 -39.07 7.11
CA GLY A 718 35.86 -38.63 6.53
C GLY A 718 35.55 -39.29 5.18
N PHE A 719 34.65 -38.64 4.44
CA PHE A 719 34.22 -39.09 3.11
C PHE A 719 34.98 -38.35 2.01
N GLY A 720 34.91 -38.82 0.76
CA GLY A 720 35.43 -38.08 -0.39
C GLY A 720 36.95 -38.05 -0.50
N ILE A 721 37.64 -39.06 0.02
CA ILE A 721 39.09 -39.18 -0.04
C ILE A 721 39.47 -39.78 -1.39
N ALA A 722 40.27 -39.03 -2.16
CA ALA A 722 40.73 -39.42 -3.48
C ALA A 722 41.76 -40.55 -3.38
N ASP A 723 41.49 -41.65 -4.08
CA ASP A 723 42.41 -42.76 -4.27
C ASP A 723 42.76 -42.83 -5.76
N PRO A 724 44.05 -42.75 -6.13
CA PRO A 724 44.46 -42.83 -7.53
C PRO A 724 44.18 -44.20 -8.16
N ASP A 725 43.89 -45.20 -7.34
CA ASP A 725 43.51 -46.53 -7.81
C ASP A 725 42.01 -46.77 -7.69
N LEU A 726 41.51 -47.65 -8.56
CA LEU A 726 40.18 -48.23 -8.43
C LEU A 726 40.14 -49.28 -7.32
N PRO A 727 38.95 -49.63 -6.79
CA PRO A 727 38.79 -50.81 -5.94
C PRO A 727 39.38 -52.06 -6.61
N PHE A 728 39.70 -53.08 -5.81
CA PHE A 728 40.39 -54.28 -6.29
C PHE A 728 39.72 -54.92 -7.52
N GLU A 729 38.39 -54.91 -7.57
CA GLU A 729 37.57 -55.40 -8.68
C GLU A 729 37.79 -54.62 -10.00
N GLY A 730 38.03 -53.32 -9.92
CA GLY A 730 38.31 -52.45 -11.08
C GLY A 730 39.79 -52.38 -11.48
N LYS A 731 40.71 -52.96 -10.70
CA LYS A 731 42.15 -53.00 -11.03
C LYS A 731 42.46 -54.02 -12.12
N THR A 732 43.44 -53.70 -12.98
CA THR A 732 44.04 -54.64 -13.96
C THR A 732 44.84 -55.73 -13.27
N ALA A 733 45.14 -56.84 -13.96
CA ALA A 733 45.90 -57.96 -13.41
C ALA A 733 47.24 -57.52 -12.79
N SER A 734 48.01 -56.66 -13.49
CA SER A 734 49.28 -56.14 -12.97
C SER A 734 49.12 -55.29 -11.70
N LYS A 735 48.11 -54.41 -11.65
CA LYS A 735 47.82 -53.60 -10.45
C LYS A 735 47.33 -54.45 -9.27
N ARG A 736 46.57 -55.52 -9.53
CA ARG A 736 46.14 -56.48 -8.50
C ARG A 736 47.32 -57.25 -7.91
N ILE A 737 48.26 -57.70 -8.73
CA ILE A 737 49.49 -58.35 -8.25
C ILE A 737 50.31 -57.39 -7.37
N ARG A 738 50.44 -56.12 -7.76
CA ARG A 738 51.10 -55.11 -6.92
C ARG A 738 50.41 -54.93 -5.56
N ALA A 739 49.07 -54.91 -5.55
CA ALA A 739 48.30 -54.82 -4.31
C ALA A 739 48.48 -56.06 -3.43
N LEU A 740 48.53 -57.26 -4.01
CA LEU A 740 48.81 -58.51 -3.29
C LEU A 740 50.22 -58.52 -2.69
N LYS A 741 51.24 -58.03 -3.43
CA LYS A 741 52.60 -57.88 -2.90
C LYS A 741 52.65 -56.93 -1.70
N ALA A 742 51.90 -55.83 -1.74
CA ALA A 742 51.79 -54.91 -0.60
C ALA A 742 51.04 -55.55 0.59
N GLN A 743 49.95 -56.28 0.32
CA GLN A 743 49.21 -57.03 1.34
C GLN A 743 50.09 -58.10 2.00
N HIS A 744 50.92 -58.80 1.22
CA HIS A 744 51.89 -59.75 1.74
C HIS A 744 52.88 -59.10 2.73
N GLN A 745 53.37 -57.88 2.47
CA GLN A 745 54.28 -57.19 3.41
C GLN A 745 53.61 -56.96 4.77
N SER A 746 52.32 -56.62 4.78
CA SER A 746 51.54 -56.49 6.02
C SER A 746 51.34 -57.83 6.72
N ILE A 747 51.00 -58.88 5.98
CA ILE A 747 50.81 -60.24 6.49
C ILE A 747 52.11 -60.78 7.11
N ALA A 748 53.24 -60.61 6.43
CA ALA A 748 54.56 -61.02 6.92
C ALA A 748 54.92 -60.31 8.23
N LYS A 749 54.53 -59.03 8.36
CA LYS A 749 54.70 -58.28 9.61
C LYS A 749 53.81 -58.84 10.73
N LEU A 750 52.52 -59.06 10.48
CA LEU A 750 51.58 -59.63 11.46
C LEU A 750 52.06 -61.01 11.96
N HIS A 751 52.56 -61.85 11.05
CA HIS A 751 53.14 -63.14 11.39
C HIS A 751 54.35 -63.00 12.31
N LYS A 752 55.26 -62.08 11.98
CA LYS A 752 56.44 -61.80 12.81
C LYS A 752 56.09 -61.22 14.19
N ASP A 753 55.03 -60.42 14.26
CA ASP A 753 54.56 -59.77 15.49
C ASP A 753 53.71 -60.75 16.37
N GLY A 754 53.41 -61.96 15.88
CA GLY A 754 52.68 -62.99 16.62
C GLY A 754 51.16 -62.84 16.64
N GLU A 755 50.60 -61.98 15.78
CA GLU A 755 49.16 -61.67 15.70
C GLU A 755 48.40 -62.76 14.90
N GLU A 756 48.34 -63.98 15.44
CA GLU A 756 47.90 -65.18 14.71
C GLU A 756 46.49 -65.08 14.08
N GLU A 757 45.50 -64.53 14.77
CA GLU A 757 44.13 -64.46 14.24
C GLU A 757 44.02 -63.54 13.02
N GLU A 758 44.59 -62.34 13.12
CA GLU A 758 44.55 -61.34 12.05
C GLU A 758 45.45 -61.76 10.88
N TYR A 759 46.61 -62.35 11.17
CA TYR A 759 47.45 -63.02 10.17
C TYR A 759 46.65 -64.04 9.36
N ARG A 760 45.98 -65.00 10.04
CA ARG A 760 45.20 -66.05 9.36
C ARG A 760 44.10 -65.46 8.49
N LYS A 761 43.37 -64.47 9.01
CA LYS A 761 42.29 -63.80 8.29
C LYS A 761 42.79 -63.08 7.04
N GLN A 762 43.89 -62.31 7.14
CA GLN A 762 44.44 -61.58 6.00
C GLN A 762 45.07 -62.49 4.96
N THR A 763 45.70 -63.60 5.36
CA THR A 763 46.20 -64.61 4.41
C THR A 763 45.06 -65.25 3.62
N VAL A 764 43.95 -65.60 4.27
CA VAL A 764 42.77 -66.14 3.56
C VAL A 764 42.20 -65.12 2.57
N ASP A 765 42.06 -63.85 2.97
CA ASP A 765 41.64 -62.77 2.06
C ASP A 765 42.63 -62.57 0.90
N ALA A 766 43.93 -62.68 1.15
CA ALA A 766 44.95 -62.59 0.10
C ALA A 766 44.82 -63.74 -0.91
N TYR A 767 44.55 -64.97 -0.49
CA TYR A 767 44.29 -66.09 -1.40
C TYR A 767 42.98 -65.93 -2.18
N PHE A 768 41.94 -65.40 -1.55
CA PHE A 768 40.70 -65.05 -2.25
C PHE A 768 40.96 -64.02 -3.36
N ARG A 769 41.72 -62.96 -3.05
CA ARG A 769 42.13 -61.93 -4.02
C ARG A 769 43.09 -62.47 -5.09
N LEU A 770 43.98 -63.38 -4.74
CA LEU A 770 44.89 -64.05 -5.67
C LEU A 770 44.10 -64.90 -6.68
N ARG A 771 43.07 -65.63 -6.24
CA ARG A 771 42.13 -66.33 -7.14
C ARG A 771 41.47 -65.38 -8.12
N MET A 772 40.91 -64.27 -7.62
CA MET A 772 40.30 -63.26 -8.50
C MET A 772 41.30 -62.66 -9.48
N THR A 773 42.59 -62.61 -9.11
CA THR A 773 43.66 -62.11 -9.99
C THR A 773 44.05 -63.11 -11.05
N TRP A 774 44.07 -64.41 -10.75
CA TRP A 774 44.20 -65.48 -11.75
C TRP A 774 43.07 -65.40 -12.77
N GLU A 775 41.81 -65.31 -12.34
CA GLU A 775 40.66 -65.16 -13.25
C GLU A 775 40.82 -63.94 -14.17
N ARG A 776 41.22 -62.80 -13.60
CA ARG A 776 41.46 -61.58 -14.36
C ARG A 776 42.64 -61.69 -15.33
N ALA A 777 43.72 -62.36 -14.92
CA ALA A 777 44.89 -62.56 -15.75
C ALA A 777 44.62 -63.54 -16.90
N VAL A 778 43.74 -64.52 -16.71
CA VAL A 778 43.26 -65.36 -17.82
C VAL A 778 42.55 -64.50 -18.87
N GLU A 779 41.64 -63.63 -18.46
CA GLU A 779 40.90 -62.75 -19.38
C GLU A 779 41.80 -61.71 -20.08
N GLU A 780 42.61 -60.96 -19.33
CA GLU A 780 43.42 -59.85 -19.84
C GLU A 780 44.71 -60.32 -20.53
N VAL A 781 45.36 -61.36 -20.00
CA VAL A 781 46.74 -61.73 -20.34
C VAL A 781 46.76 -62.97 -21.23
N LEU A 782 46.27 -64.11 -20.74
CA LEU A 782 46.27 -65.39 -21.49
C LEU A 782 45.41 -65.29 -22.75
N LEU A 783 44.19 -64.80 -22.61
CA LEU A 783 43.27 -64.60 -23.71
C LEU A 783 43.45 -63.26 -24.41
N ARG A 784 44.44 -62.43 -24.04
CA ARG A 784 44.73 -61.13 -24.68
C ARG A 784 43.52 -60.22 -24.82
N GLU A 785 42.68 -60.15 -23.79
CA GLU A 785 41.43 -59.40 -23.78
C GLU A 785 40.47 -59.85 -24.92
N VAL A 786 40.58 -61.07 -25.45
CA VAL A 786 39.61 -61.62 -26.44
C VAL A 786 38.22 -61.73 -25.81
N ILE A 787 38.17 -62.17 -24.55
CA ILE A 787 36.98 -62.21 -23.72
C ILE A 787 37.30 -61.39 -22.46
N LEU A 788 36.46 -60.40 -22.17
CA LEU A 788 36.49 -59.65 -20.92
C LEU A 788 35.08 -59.62 -20.33
N ARG A 789 34.97 -59.73 -19.01
CA ARG A 789 33.68 -59.45 -18.34
C ARG A 789 33.20 -58.06 -18.73
N PHE A 790 31.90 -57.95 -19.00
CA PHE A 790 31.22 -56.70 -19.35
C PHE A 790 31.49 -56.14 -20.76
N ARG A 791 32.38 -56.77 -21.55
CA ARG A 791 32.54 -56.44 -22.98
C ARG A 791 31.44 -57.10 -23.80
N LYS A 792 30.89 -56.35 -24.78
CA LYS A 792 29.76 -56.78 -25.61
C LYS A 792 30.07 -57.93 -26.57
N GLY A 793 31.29 -57.96 -27.10
CA GLY A 793 31.70 -58.90 -28.14
C GLY A 793 32.98 -59.65 -27.79
N ILE A 794 33.18 -60.77 -28.48
CA ILE A 794 34.44 -61.50 -28.45
C ILE A 794 35.37 -60.86 -29.49
N GLU A 795 36.53 -60.38 -29.07
CA GLU A 795 37.50 -59.69 -29.93
C GLU A 795 38.33 -60.68 -30.74
N THR A 796 37.71 -61.30 -31.76
CA THR A 796 38.34 -62.36 -32.57
C THR A 796 39.65 -61.93 -33.23
N GLN A 797 39.82 -60.65 -33.57
CA GLN A 797 41.08 -60.13 -34.14
C GLN A 797 42.25 -60.24 -33.17
N ARG A 798 42.00 -60.21 -31.85
CA ARG A 798 43.03 -60.33 -30.82
C ARG A 798 43.53 -61.75 -30.64
N LEU A 799 42.83 -62.74 -31.22
CA LEU A 799 43.33 -64.13 -31.30
C LEU A 799 44.69 -64.20 -31.97
N ALA A 800 45.06 -63.23 -32.82
CA ALA A 800 46.41 -63.11 -33.39
C ALA A 800 47.51 -63.08 -32.30
N GLY A 801 47.23 -62.61 -31.10
CA GLY A 801 48.16 -62.64 -29.96
C GLY A 801 48.02 -63.84 -29.03
N VAL A 802 47.02 -64.72 -29.21
CA VAL A 802 46.73 -65.81 -28.26
C VAL A 802 47.47 -67.09 -28.65
N VAL A 803 48.17 -67.65 -27.66
CA VAL A 803 48.81 -68.98 -27.66
C VAL A 803 48.64 -69.54 -26.25
N VAL A 804 48.08 -70.73 -26.15
CA VAL A 804 47.93 -71.46 -24.89
C VAL A 804 48.69 -72.77 -25.05
N GLU A 805 49.72 -72.94 -24.23
CA GLU A 805 50.52 -74.16 -24.12
C GLU A 805 50.07 -74.97 -22.90
N ASP A 806 50.36 -76.27 -22.88
CA ASP A 806 49.98 -77.17 -21.77
C ASP A 806 50.55 -76.69 -20.41
N ASP A 807 51.73 -76.08 -20.42
CA ASP A 807 52.35 -75.47 -19.24
C ASP A 807 51.55 -74.27 -18.70
N ASP A 808 50.87 -73.50 -19.56
CA ASP A 808 50.03 -72.40 -19.10
C ASP A 808 48.79 -72.93 -18.38
N TYR A 809 48.16 -73.96 -18.96
CA TYR A 809 47.04 -74.65 -18.33
C TYR A 809 47.44 -75.23 -16.98
N ALA A 810 48.58 -75.94 -16.92
CA ALA A 810 49.08 -76.54 -15.69
C ALA A 810 49.31 -75.49 -14.59
N LYS A 811 49.90 -74.33 -14.93
CA LYS A 811 50.13 -73.22 -13.99
C LYS A 811 48.83 -72.57 -13.53
N VAL A 812 47.89 -72.27 -14.43
CA VAL A 812 46.58 -71.71 -14.07
C VAL A 812 45.80 -72.69 -13.21
N HIS A 813 45.76 -73.97 -13.58
CA HIS A 813 45.07 -75.02 -12.83
C HIS A 813 45.65 -75.17 -11.42
N ALA A 814 46.98 -75.24 -11.29
CA ALA A 814 47.65 -75.32 -9.99
C ALA A 814 47.34 -74.09 -9.11
N GLY A 815 47.49 -72.88 -9.67
CA GLY A 815 47.21 -71.63 -8.96
C GLY A 815 45.76 -71.52 -8.50
N MET A 816 44.80 -71.78 -9.40
CA MET A 816 43.37 -71.75 -9.10
C MET A 816 42.96 -72.81 -8.08
N THR A 817 43.47 -74.04 -8.21
CA THR A 817 43.18 -75.14 -7.27
C THR A 817 43.66 -74.79 -5.87
N LYS A 818 44.91 -74.31 -5.75
CA LYS A 818 45.49 -73.91 -4.47
C LYS A 818 44.71 -72.76 -3.83
N CYS A 819 44.32 -71.73 -4.60
CA CYS A 819 43.55 -70.63 -4.05
C CYS A 819 42.10 -71.02 -3.69
N SER A 820 41.51 -72.00 -4.38
CA SER A 820 40.12 -72.44 -4.13
C SER A 820 39.92 -73.06 -2.76
N ASN A 821 40.97 -73.63 -2.16
CA ASN A 821 41.01 -74.13 -0.79
C ASN A 821 40.64 -73.08 0.28
N TYR A 822 40.74 -71.79 -0.06
CA TYR A 822 40.51 -70.68 0.88
C TYR A 822 39.30 -69.83 0.51
N ALA A 823 38.55 -70.20 -0.53
CA ALA A 823 37.45 -69.40 -1.09
C ALA A 823 36.04 -70.01 -0.89
N HIS A 824 35.93 -71.19 -0.26
CA HIS A 824 34.66 -71.91 -0.05
C HIS A 824 34.44 -72.25 1.44
N ASP A 825 33.18 -72.53 1.80
CA ASP A 825 32.80 -72.96 3.16
C ASP A 825 33.48 -74.28 3.54
N LYS A 826 33.96 -74.40 4.78
CA LYS A 826 34.87 -75.47 5.21
C LYS A 826 34.16 -76.51 6.07
N ALA A 827 34.49 -77.79 5.87
CA ALA A 827 34.02 -78.86 6.75
C ALA A 827 34.63 -78.74 8.16
N LEU A 828 33.78 -78.86 9.19
CA LEU A 828 34.06 -78.62 10.62
C LEU A 828 35.22 -79.44 11.24
N GLN A 829 35.75 -80.45 10.57
CA GLN A 829 36.72 -81.41 11.17
C GLN A 829 38.01 -81.61 10.35
N GLY A 830 38.22 -80.86 9.27
CA GLY A 830 39.37 -81.03 8.37
C GLY A 830 39.85 -79.72 7.75
N GLY A 831 40.14 -78.72 8.58
CA GLY A 831 40.60 -77.41 8.12
C GLY A 831 41.94 -77.48 7.37
N ILE A 832 42.00 -76.85 6.21
CA ILE A 832 43.25 -76.67 5.44
C ILE A 832 44.12 -75.66 6.20
N ALA A 833 45.39 -76.03 6.44
CA ALA A 833 46.37 -75.16 7.10
C ALA A 833 46.51 -73.83 6.34
N VAL A 834 46.58 -72.72 7.08
CA VAL A 834 46.78 -71.40 6.47
C VAL A 834 48.24 -71.30 6.01
N PRO A 835 48.53 -70.94 4.74
CA PRO A 835 49.90 -70.88 4.23
C PRO A 835 50.73 -69.82 4.92
N GLU A 836 52.02 -70.11 5.09
CA GLU A 836 53.01 -69.16 5.60
C GLU A 836 53.18 -67.95 4.68
N PRO A 837 53.64 -66.78 5.18
CA PRO A 837 53.87 -65.61 4.35
C PRO A 837 54.79 -65.89 3.14
N ASP A 838 55.87 -66.65 3.34
CA ASP A 838 56.80 -67.02 2.27
C ASP A 838 56.13 -67.87 1.17
N GLU A 839 55.20 -68.74 1.55
CA GLU A 839 54.43 -69.54 0.61
C GLU A 839 53.46 -68.66 -0.20
N LEU A 840 52.77 -67.72 0.47
CA LEU A 840 51.90 -66.74 -0.19
C LEU A 840 52.70 -65.87 -1.18
N LEU A 841 53.89 -65.40 -0.79
CA LEU A 841 54.75 -64.61 -1.69
C LEU A 841 55.18 -65.40 -2.92
N ALA A 842 55.60 -66.65 -2.72
CA ALA A 842 55.98 -67.54 -3.81
C ALA A 842 54.82 -67.72 -4.82
N ASP A 843 53.59 -67.90 -4.33
CA ASP A 843 52.40 -68.03 -5.16
C ASP A 843 52.07 -66.72 -5.94
N ILE A 844 52.20 -65.57 -5.28
CA ILE A 844 52.02 -64.26 -5.94
C ILE A 844 53.08 -64.06 -7.03
N MET A 845 54.33 -64.41 -6.77
CA MET A 845 55.43 -64.31 -7.73
C MET A 845 55.29 -65.30 -8.88
N ALA A 846 54.74 -66.50 -8.64
CA ALA A 846 54.45 -67.47 -9.69
C ALA A 846 53.45 -66.90 -10.70
N LEU A 847 52.37 -66.24 -10.22
CA LEU A 847 51.42 -65.54 -11.08
C LEU A 847 52.06 -64.38 -11.86
N ASP A 848 52.90 -63.57 -11.20
CA ASP A 848 53.58 -62.43 -11.82
C ASP A 848 54.54 -62.87 -12.95
N THR A 849 55.33 -63.91 -12.66
CA THR A 849 56.27 -64.50 -13.62
C THR A 849 55.53 -65.12 -14.80
N TRP A 850 54.43 -65.83 -14.53
CA TRP A 850 53.58 -66.38 -15.57
C TRP A 850 53.00 -65.27 -16.45
N ARG A 851 52.42 -64.21 -15.86
CA ARG A 851 51.90 -63.05 -16.61
C ARG A 851 52.94 -62.50 -17.58
N ASP A 852 54.13 -62.18 -17.09
CA ASP A 852 55.18 -61.55 -17.91
C ASP A 852 55.64 -62.47 -19.06
N GLY A 853 55.71 -63.77 -18.79
CA GLY A 853 55.97 -64.79 -19.82
C GLY A 853 54.92 -64.79 -20.93
N ILE A 854 53.63 -64.80 -20.56
CA ILE A 854 52.52 -64.73 -21.52
C ILE A 854 52.59 -63.44 -22.34
N GLU A 855 52.71 -62.27 -21.71
CA GLU A 855 52.68 -60.98 -22.40
C GLU A 855 53.77 -60.88 -23.47
N ASN A 856 54.98 -61.34 -23.13
CA ASN A 856 56.11 -61.36 -24.05
C ASN A 856 55.87 -62.34 -25.21
N ARG A 857 55.47 -63.59 -24.90
CA ARG A 857 55.19 -64.61 -25.93
C ARG A 857 54.08 -64.15 -26.87
N SER A 858 52.99 -63.64 -26.33
CA SER A 858 51.88 -63.14 -27.11
C SER A 858 52.24 -61.93 -27.97
N ARG A 859 53.24 -61.11 -27.60
CA ARG A 859 53.69 -59.96 -28.41
C ARG A 859 54.46 -60.47 -29.63
N ILE A 860 55.34 -61.43 -29.42
CA ILE A 860 56.09 -62.11 -30.47
C ILE A 860 55.13 -62.83 -31.43
N THR A 861 54.13 -63.55 -30.91
CA THR A 861 53.12 -64.22 -31.74
C THR A 861 52.35 -63.24 -32.60
N ALA A 862 51.88 -62.14 -32.02
CA ALA A 862 51.12 -61.13 -32.77
C ALA A 862 51.96 -60.49 -33.89
N GLN A 863 53.27 -60.29 -33.68
CA GLN A 863 54.19 -59.83 -34.72
C GLN A 863 54.38 -60.87 -35.82
N LYS A 864 54.60 -62.14 -35.45
CA LYS A 864 54.77 -63.25 -36.41
C LYS A 864 53.54 -63.51 -37.28
N ARG A 865 52.33 -63.32 -36.75
CA ARG A 865 51.07 -63.52 -37.51
C ARG A 865 50.67 -62.30 -38.36
N LYS A 866 51.29 -61.14 -38.12
CA LYS A 866 51.08 -59.90 -38.90
C LYS A 866 52.09 -59.73 -40.03
N ALA A 867 53.29 -60.31 -39.88
CA ALA A 867 54.24 -60.54 -40.97
C ALA A 867 53.71 -61.66 -41.88
#